data_AF-A0A954YJM1-F1
#
_entry.id   AF-A0A954YJM1-F1
#
_cell.length_a   1.000
_cell.length_b   1.000
_cell.length_c   1.000
_cell.angle_alpha   90.00
_cell.angle_beta   90.00
_cell.angle_gamma   90.00
#
_symmetry.space_group_name_H-M   'P 1'
#
loop_
_entity.id
_entity.type
_entity.pdbx_description
1 polymer ?
#
loop_
_entity_poly.entity_id
_entity_poly.type
_entity_poly.pdbx_seq_one_letter_code
_entity_poly.pdbx_strand_id
1 'polypeptide(L)'
;MSVNDLQSRLLAPSLMAGLLSALLATACTTALNAAAPARFHQPDAEAFPELFAWTDTCNVYVLRDGDAALLIDLGNGSCLAHLDEIGVKRVEWILFTHHHREQCQGIDRVDRRTAKVAGPQAEQELFESPTTFRKWYPTLGDKYSVYGASYARPPRAAIPLDRALADQEEFQWRGLTIRALATPGHSPGSMSYLLSRRATGGATAKTVAFIGGTMHDGAKMCTWFDTEWDYGFAKGIDTLLGSVDALAAEPLSLALASHGPAIRDPQAQLDAYRRKLLAFRASYIRGYPVFESTEQDRDRISQPTPVPLISQVTPHLYKLSHKTQGKNFAIIISDRGHGLILDAGLFPESMLDEIILGLRQHMGLKQIDAFWISHMHGDHFLLGPTLKRKYGAQAWTLDRIVDKCEHPRRYDYAALVSAYGDGFDGMKIDKGFADGESIDWEGYKIQVDWMPGQTEFGCCLWLEIDGQRIAFTGDNLFGNSADENQNGHEAVVARNSAIFAEGYLLGSKYIRDLKPDIVMGSHSYVMPEPAAFLQRYHDWSQEIIAFYQDLIPDADYEYGFDPYWVSAYPYRVDLREADEQTVQISVRNFRSTAQRHRIALRLPLGITAEPTVLEGEVAAESRARFPVKLSIDRSQAPAGVQMVTFDITLDDQPYGELFDFLVLGRE
;
A
#
# COMPACT_ATOMS: atom_id res chain seq x y z
N MET A 1 -35.76 -22.74 32.36
CA MET A 1 -36.42 -24.04 32.61
C MET A 1 -35.86 -24.99 31.53
N SER A 2 -34.73 -25.69 31.75
CA SER A 2 -34.55 -26.99 32.47
C SER A 2 -35.27 -28.13 31.72
N VAL A 3 -34.75 -29.33 31.41
CA VAL A 3 -33.71 -30.23 31.96
C VAL A 3 -33.41 -31.33 30.89
N ASN A 4 -32.17 -31.87 30.90
CA ASN A 4 -31.61 -33.21 30.63
C ASN A 4 -32.53 -34.38 30.14
N ASP A 5 -32.10 -35.55 29.67
CA ASP A 5 -30.86 -36.35 29.65
C ASP A 5 -31.14 -37.61 28.81
N LEU A 6 -30.13 -38.31 28.28
CA LEU A 6 -29.94 -39.76 28.47
C LEU A 6 -28.73 -40.31 27.70
N GLN A 7 -27.72 -40.73 28.47
CA GLN A 7 -26.62 -41.60 28.05
C GLN A 7 -26.90 -43.07 28.40
N SER A 8 -26.41 -44.00 27.57
CA SER A 8 -25.36 -44.98 27.91
C SER A 8 -25.61 -46.50 27.63
N ARG A 9 -24.52 -47.13 27.15
CA ARG A 9 -24.04 -48.53 27.28
C ARG A 9 -24.51 -49.56 26.23
N LEU A 10 -23.64 -49.98 25.28
CA LEU A 10 -22.46 -50.88 25.34
C LEU A 10 -22.84 -52.36 25.18
N LEU A 11 -22.30 -53.02 24.14
CA LEU A 11 -21.75 -54.39 24.13
C LEU A 11 -21.16 -54.73 22.74
N ALA A 12 -19.83 -54.84 22.66
CA ALA A 12 -19.05 -55.65 21.71
C ALA A 12 -18.46 -56.84 22.52
N PRO A 13 -17.80 -57.91 21.98
CA PRO A 13 -16.93 -57.98 20.79
C PRO A 13 -17.03 -59.29 19.95
N SER A 14 -16.43 -59.36 18.74
CA SER A 14 -15.22 -60.16 18.37
C SER A 14 -15.46 -60.80 16.97
N LEU A 15 -14.54 -61.10 16.05
CA LEU A 15 -13.06 -61.09 15.94
C LEU A 15 -12.68 -61.37 14.45
N MET A 16 -11.62 -60.71 13.92
CA MET A 16 -10.65 -61.13 12.86
C MET A 16 -11.14 -61.51 11.43
N ALA A 17 -10.47 -61.20 10.30
CA ALA A 17 -9.09 -60.83 9.97
C ALA A 17 -9.04 -60.09 8.59
N GLY A 18 -8.20 -59.05 8.41
CA GLY A 18 -6.99 -59.07 7.54
C GLY A 18 -7.29 -58.62 6.09
N LEU A 19 -6.61 -57.68 5.40
CA LEU A 19 -5.22 -57.23 5.42
C LEU A 19 -5.10 -55.84 4.72
N LEU A 20 -4.17 -55.02 5.24
CA LEU A 20 -3.27 -54.05 4.58
C LEU A 20 -3.81 -52.96 3.62
N SER A 21 -3.76 -51.70 4.10
CA SER A 21 -3.13 -50.57 3.40
C SER A 21 -2.93 -49.43 4.41
N ALA A 22 -1.71 -49.31 4.95
CA ALA A 22 -1.30 -48.24 5.84
C ALA A 22 -0.06 -47.53 5.25
N LEU A 23 0.04 -46.23 5.57
CA LEU A 23 1.19 -45.33 5.47
C LEU A 23 1.48 -44.68 4.10
N LEU A 24 1.03 -43.42 3.98
CA LEU A 24 1.89 -42.26 3.70
C LEU A 24 1.07 -40.97 3.93
N ALA A 25 0.75 -40.69 5.20
CA ALA A 25 0.45 -39.34 5.62
C ALA A 25 1.80 -38.70 5.99
N THR A 26 2.41 -37.99 5.05
CA THR A 26 3.52 -37.09 5.34
C THR A 26 3.00 -35.98 6.24
N ALA A 27 3.22 -36.13 7.54
CA ALA A 27 3.22 -35.02 8.46
C ALA A 27 4.32 -34.04 8.01
N CYS A 28 3.94 -32.97 7.31
CA CYS A 28 4.75 -31.76 7.25
C CYS A 28 4.68 -31.13 8.65
N THR A 29 5.53 -31.61 9.55
CA THR A 29 5.87 -30.87 10.75
C THR A 29 6.58 -29.60 10.30
N THR A 30 5.89 -28.47 10.35
CA THR A 30 6.48 -27.14 10.37
C THR A 30 7.35 -27.04 11.62
N ALA A 31 8.61 -27.47 11.49
CA ALA A 31 9.63 -27.07 12.42
C ALA A 31 9.71 -25.54 12.34
N LEU A 32 9.38 -24.86 13.44
CA LEU A 32 9.83 -23.51 13.71
C LEU A 32 11.36 -23.55 13.63
N ASN A 33 11.89 -23.30 12.43
CA ASN A 33 13.32 -23.08 12.25
C ASN A 33 13.61 -21.74 12.92
N ALA A 34 14.10 -21.79 14.15
CA ALA A 34 14.93 -20.71 14.66
C ALA A 34 15.96 -20.40 13.56
N ALA A 35 15.99 -19.15 13.10
CA ALA A 35 16.89 -18.75 12.03
C ALA A 35 18.32 -19.18 12.41
N ALA A 36 18.96 -20.00 11.57
CA ALA A 36 20.35 -20.36 11.76
C ALA A 36 21.17 -19.06 11.81
N PRO A 37 22.21 -18.97 12.66
CA PRO A 37 23.03 -17.77 12.72
C PRO A 37 23.56 -17.43 11.32
N ALA A 38 23.48 -16.15 10.96
CA ALA A 38 23.97 -15.66 9.68
C ALA A 38 25.45 -16.05 9.51
N ARG A 39 25.78 -16.57 8.33
CA ARG A 39 27.12 -17.03 7.98
C ARG A 39 27.37 -16.73 6.51
N PHE A 40 28.63 -16.45 6.18
CA PHE A 40 29.01 -16.34 4.79
C PHE A 40 28.81 -17.66 4.05
N HIS A 41 28.27 -17.55 2.85
CA HIS A 41 28.19 -18.64 1.89
C HIS A 41 28.54 -18.13 0.50
N GLN A 42 28.80 -19.03 -0.44
CA GLN A 42 29.15 -18.68 -1.81
C GLN A 42 28.02 -19.11 -2.76
N PRO A 43 27.33 -18.17 -3.42
CA PRO A 43 26.22 -18.50 -4.33
C PRO A 43 26.63 -19.44 -5.47
N ASP A 44 27.81 -19.21 -6.04
CA ASP A 44 28.44 -20.05 -7.07
C ASP A 44 29.97 -20.03 -6.91
N ALA A 45 30.48 -20.90 -6.03
CA ALA A 45 31.91 -21.00 -5.73
C ALA A 45 32.76 -21.46 -6.92
N GLU A 46 32.16 -22.12 -7.92
CA GLU A 46 32.89 -22.63 -9.09
C GLU A 46 33.18 -21.50 -10.09
N ALA A 47 32.15 -20.71 -10.44
CA ALA A 47 32.30 -19.61 -11.38
C ALA A 47 32.84 -18.34 -10.72
N PHE A 48 32.46 -18.09 -9.46
CA PHE A 48 32.76 -16.87 -8.70
C PHE A 48 33.31 -17.23 -7.30
N PRO A 49 34.52 -17.80 -7.21
CA PRO A 49 35.12 -18.23 -5.93
C PRO A 49 35.44 -17.09 -4.96
N GLU A 50 35.36 -15.84 -5.42
CA GLU A 50 35.62 -14.63 -4.63
C GLU A 50 34.33 -13.86 -4.32
N LEU A 51 33.16 -14.45 -4.64
CA LEU A 51 31.85 -13.90 -4.33
C LEU A 51 31.28 -14.63 -3.11
N PHE A 52 30.93 -13.85 -2.10
CA PHE A 52 30.29 -14.31 -0.88
C PHE A 52 28.94 -13.59 -0.69
N ALA A 53 28.04 -14.20 0.05
CA ALA A 53 26.76 -13.65 0.43
C ALA A 53 26.56 -13.76 1.94
N TRP A 54 25.98 -12.71 2.51
CA TRP A 54 25.56 -12.61 3.90
C TRP A 54 24.10 -12.14 3.93
N THR A 55 23.24 -12.84 4.66
CA THR A 55 21.81 -12.48 4.74
C THR A 55 21.49 -11.97 6.14
N ASP A 56 20.99 -10.73 6.21
CA ASP A 56 20.40 -10.12 7.40
C ASP A 56 19.01 -9.53 7.07
N THR A 57 18.82 -8.21 7.19
CA THR A 57 17.62 -7.53 6.67
C THR A 57 17.53 -7.65 5.15
N CYS A 58 18.66 -7.84 4.48
CA CYS A 58 18.76 -8.16 3.07
C CYS A 58 19.94 -9.10 2.78
N ASN A 59 20.11 -9.48 1.52
CA ASN A 59 21.33 -10.10 1.02
C ASN A 59 22.39 -9.04 0.72
N VAL A 60 23.50 -9.11 1.43
CA VAL A 60 24.72 -8.35 1.16
C VAL A 60 25.70 -9.24 0.41
N TYR A 61 26.10 -8.80 -0.79
CA TYR A 61 27.06 -9.54 -1.59
C TYR A 61 28.45 -8.93 -1.47
N VAL A 62 29.45 -9.77 -1.19
CA VAL A 62 30.83 -9.36 -0.98
C VAL A 62 31.69 -9.90 -2.12
N LEU A 63 32.25 -9.00 -2.92
CA LEU A 63 33.31 -9.31 -3.87
C LEU A 63 34.66 -9.09 -3.17
N ARG A 64 35.46 -10.15 -3.04
CA ARG A 64 36.77 -10.13 -2.40
C ARG A 64 37.90 -10.05 -3.43
N ASP A 65 38.93 -9.26 -3.13
CA ASP A 65 40.24 -9.33 -3.79
C ASP A 65 41.35 -9.16 -2.76
N GLY A 66 42.03 -10.26 -2.44
CA GLY A 66 43.00 -10.32 -1.35
C GLY A 66 42.35 -9.98 0.00
N ASP A 67 42.82 -8.91 0.64
CA ASP A 67 42.31 -8.41 1.93
C ASP A 67 41.29 -7.26 1.79
N ALA A 68 40.89 -6.91 0.57
CA ALA A 68 39.94 -5.86 0.27
C ALA A 68 38.59 -6.41 -0.23
N ALA A 69 37.52 -5.64 -0.01
CA ALA A 69 36.19 -5.97 -0.52
C ALA A 69 35.46 -4.78 -1.15
N LEU A 70 34.61 -5.11 -2.12
CA LEU A 70 33.49 -4.31 -2.58
C LEU A 70 32.20 -5.00 -2.17
N LEU A 71 31.29 -4.25 -1.57
CA LEU A 71 29.97 -4.75 -1.16
C LEU A 71 28.91 -4.27 -2.16
N ILE A 72 27.94 -5.13 -2.46
CA ILE A 72 26.66 -4.75 -3.07
C ILE A 72 25.61 -4.79 -1.97
N ASP A 73 24.97 -3.65 -1.75
CA ASP A 73 24.10 -3.35 -0.59
C ASP A 73 24.83 -3.51 0.76
N LEU A 74 24.15 -3.25 1.88
CA LEU A 74 24.77 -3.26 3.21
C LEU A 74 23.89 -3.90 4.31
N GLY A 75 22.57 -3.94 4.10
CA GLY A 75 21.63 -4.43 5.09
C GLY A 75 21.75 -3.64 6.39
N ASN A 76 21.76 -4.36 7.51
CA ASN A 76 22.03 -3.76 8.83
C ASN A 76 23.52 -3.62 9.18
N GLY A 77 24.40 -3.93 8.23
CA GLY A 77 25.86 -3.86 8.37
C GLY A 77 26.44 -4.93 9.28
N SER A 78 25.68 -5.98 9.64
CA SER A 78 26.16 -7.07 10.49
C SER A 78 27.35 -7.80 9.87
N CYS A 79 27.36 -7.95 8.54
CA CYS A 79 28.45 -8.58 7.79
C CYS A 79 29.82 -7.96 8.09
N LEU A 80 29.90 -6.66 8.39
CA LEU A 80 31.15 -5.93 8.63
C LEU A 80 31.95 -6.52 9.79
N ALA A 81 31.28 -7.03 10.82
CA ALA A 81 31.94 -7.66 11.97
C ALA A 81 32.49 -9.07 11.67
N HIS A 82 32.09 -9.66 10.56
CA HIS A 82 32.41 -11.03 10.17
C HIS A 82 33.34 -11.11 8.95
N LEU A 83 33.70 -9.99 8.32
CA LEU A 83 34.55 -9.95 7.12
C LEU A 83 35.90 -10.69 7.29
N ASP A 84 36.43 -10.70 8.51
CA ASP A 84 37.65 -11.42 8.87
C ASP A 84 37.55 -12.94 8.62
N GLU A 85 36.36 -13.53 8.73
CA GLU A 85 36.10 -14.96 8.49
C GLU A 85 36.38 -15.37 7.04
N ILE A 86 36.21 -14.43 6.10
CA ILE A 86 36.51 -14.60 4.68
C ILE A 86 37.82 -13.90 4.28
N GLY A 87 38.65 -13.49 5.26
CA GLY A 87 39.96 -12.90 5.02
C GLY A 87 39.95 -11.43 4.58
N VAL A 88 38.80 -10.75 4.60
CA VAL A 88 38.68 -9.33 4.26
C VAL A 88 39.03 -8.47 5.47
N LYS A 89 39.93 -7.51 5.29
CA LYS A 89 40.40 -6.56 6.32
C LYS A 89 39.94 -5.13 6.10
N ARG A 90 39.53 -4.78 4.88
CA ARG A 90 38.98 -3.45 4.56
C ARG A 90 37.89 -3.53 3.50
N VAL A 91 36.88 -2.67 3.64
CA VAL A 91 35.91 -2.39 2.58
C VAL A 91 36.36 -1.13 1.86
N GLU A 92 36.50 -1.18 0.54
CA GLU A 92 36.89 -0.03 -0.28
C GLU A 92 35.67 0.65 -0.91
N TRP A 93 34.65 -0.12 -1.27
CA TRP A 93 33.43 0.37 -1.90
C TRP A 93 32.19 -0.36 -1.42
N ILE A 94 31.08 0.37 -1.35
CA ILE A 94 29.72 -0.14 -1.20
C ILE A 94 28.92 0.42 -2.37
N LEU A 95 28.29 -0.45 -3.17
CA LEU A 95 27.41 -0.08 -4.26
C LEU A 95 25.98 -0.43 -3.85
N PHE A 96 25.14 0.58 -3.67
CA PHE A 96 23.72 0.36 -3.39
C PHE A 96 22.95 0.13 -4.69
N THR A 97 22.13 -0.92 -4.72
CA THR A 97 21.22 -1.17 -5.84
C THR A 97 20.06 -0.17 -5.86
N HIS A 98 19.63 0.31 -4.68
CA HIS A 98 18.54 1.27 -4.51
C HIS A 98 18.52 1.88 -3.09
N HIS A 99 17.69 2.90 -2.89
CA HIS A 99 17.60 3.72 -1.68
C HIS A 99 16.81 3.12 -0.50
N HIS A 100 16.23 1.93 -0.64
CA HIS A 100 15.36 1.38 0.41
C HIS A 100 16.13 1.23 1.73
N ARG A 101 15.52 1.72 2.80
CA ARG A 101 16.19 1.95 4.07
C ARG A 101 16.82 0.70 4.67
N GLU A 102 16.14 -0.43 4.61
CA GLU A 102 16.60 -1.75 5.08
C GLU A 102 17.85 -2.26 4.37
N GLN A 103 18.14 -1.76 3.16
CA GLN A 103 19.34 -2.10 2.39
C GLN A 103 20.57 -1.29 2.80
N CYS A 104 20.37 -0.14 3.44
CA CYS A 104 21.42 0.82 3.76
C CYS A 104 21.48 1.21 5.24
N GLN A 105 20.58 0.69 6.10
CA GLN A 105 20.47 1.10 7.51
C GLN A 105 21.76 0.86 8.32
N GLY A 106 22.64 -0.05 7.88
CA GLY A 106 23.94 -0.30 8.48
C GLY A 106 25.00 0.78 8.24
N ILE A 107 24.71 1.84 7.49
CA ILE A 107 25.71 2.82 7.02
C ILE A 107 26.50 3.49 8.15
N ASP A 108 25.88 3.70 9.32
CA ASP A 108 26.51 4.30 10.50
C ASP A 108 27.65 3.44 11.07
N ARG A 109 27.76 2.17 10.66
CA ARG A 109 28.81 1.22 11.07
C ARG A 109 30.02 1.21 10.13
N VAL A 110 29.94 1.92 9.00
CA VAL A 110 30.97 1.92 7.96
C VAL A 110 32.04 2.96 8.26
N ASP A 111 33.32 2.58 8.19
CA ASP A 111 34.42 3.55 8.23
C ASP A 111 34.58 4.29 6.89
N ARG A 112 33.89 5.42 6.76
CA ARG A 112 33.88 6.28 5.55
C ARG A 112 35.24 6.91 5.21
N ARG A 113 36.28 6.75 6.04
CA ARG A 113 37.67 7.14 5.68
C ARG A 113 38.32 6.14 4.73
N THR A 114 37.82 4.89 4.73
CA THR A 114 38.37 3.78 3.94
C THR A 114 37.38 3.29 2.88
N ALA A 115 36.09 3.27 3.21
CA ALA A 115 35.03 2.84 2.31
C ALA A 115 34.33 4.03 1.66
N LYS A 116 34.22 3.98 0.33
CA LYS A 116 33.40 4.88 -0.47
C LYS A 116 32.04 4.27 -0.79
N VAL A 117 31.05 5.09 -1.08
CA VAL A 117 29.69 4.68 -1.41
C VAL A 117 29.36 5.14 -2.81
N ALA A 118 28.79 4.24 -3.60
CA ALA A 118 28.20 4.55 -4.89
C ALA A 118 26.75 4.04 -4.92
N GLY A 119 25.94 4.64 -5.79
CA GLY A 119 24.55 4.23 -5.99
C GLY A 119 23.99 4.77 -7.30
N PRO A 120 22.71 4.52 -7.59
CA PRO A 120 22.09 4.93 -8.84
C PRO A 120 21.99 6.45 -8.91
N GLN A 121 22.42 7.05 -10.02
CA GLN A 121 22.30 8.51 -10.22
C GLN A 121 20.86 9.00 -10.13
N ALA A 122 19.91 8.20 -10.62
CA ALA A 122 18.48 8.52 -10.58
C ALA A 122 17.90 8.56 -9.16
N GLU A 123 18.58 7.97 -8.18
CA GLU A 123 18.15 7.95 -6.77
C GLU A 123 19.03 8.78 -5.83
N GLN A 124 20.01 9.52 -6.36
CA GLN A 124 20.93 10.31 -5.52
C GLN A 124 20.19 11.22 -4.53
N GLU A 125 19.14 11.90 -4.96
CA GLU A 125 18.34 12.77 -4.10
C GLU A 125 17.65 11.99 -2.96
N LEU A 126 17.23 10.75 -3.20
CA LEU A 126 16.60 9.89 -2.19
C LEU A 126 17.58 9.52 -1.08
N PHE A 127 18.87 9.33 -1.41
CA PHE A 127 19.93 9.11 -0.43
C PHE A 127 20.31 10.39 0.31
N GLU A 128 20.48 11.50 -0.41
CA GLU A 128 21.12 12.70 0.13
C GLU A 128 20.14 13.68 0.78
N SER A 129 18.84 13.61 0.45
CA SER A 129 17.79 14.49 0.97
C SER A 129 16.52 13.70 1.34
N PRO A 130 16.63 12.70 2.24
CA PRO A 130 15.55 11.74 2.47
C PRO A 130 14.24 12.37 2.99
N THR A 131 14.32 13.44 3.78
CA THR A 131 13.14 14.11 4.36
C THR A 131 12.33 14.91 3.33
N THR A 132 12.87 15.23 2.15
CA THR A 132 12.12 15.87 1.05
C THR A 132 10.96 15.00 0.55
N PHE A 133 11.07 13.68 0.71
CA PHE A 133 10.06 12.69 0.31
C PHE A 133 9.12 12.29 1.47
N ARG A 134 9.28 12.92 2.64
CA ARG A 134 8.44 12.73 3.83
C ARG A 134 7.90 14.07 4.28
N LYS A 135 6.81 14.51 3.66
CA LYS A 135 6.29 15.86 3.85
C LYS A 135 5.38 15.99 5.07
N TRP A 136 5.56 17.10 5.77
CA TRP A 136 4.65 17.52 6.83
C TRP A 136 3.28 17.94 6.28
N TYR A 137 3.28 18.60 5.12
CA TYR A 137 2.11 18.98 4.33
C TYR A 137 2.23 18.33 2.94
N PRO A 138 1.70 17.11 2.76
CA PRO A 138 1.74 16.45 1.47
C PRO A 138 0.83 17.15 0.46
N THR A 139 1.11 16.99 -0.83
CA THR A 139 0.27 17.45 -1.94
C THR A 139 0.02 16.32 -2.94
N LEU A 140 -1.05 16.38 -3.72
CA LEU A 140 -1.37 15.37 -4.72
C LEU A 140 -0.24 15.13 -5.74
N GLY A 141 0.55 16.16 -6.03
CA GLY A 141 1.62 16.14 -7.04
C GLY A 141 3.01 15.87 -6.48
N ASP A 142 3.13 15.43 -5.24
CA ASP A 142 4.43 15.16 -4.63
C ASP A 142 5.19 14.08 -5.39
N LYS A 143 6.48 14.34 -5.64
CA LYS A 143 7.39 13.40 -6.30
C LYS A 143 7.45 12.10 -5.51
N TYR A 144 7.33 10.98 -6.22
CA TYR A 144 7.31 9.63 -5.65
C TYR A 144 6.21 9.43 -4.59
N SER A 145 5.01 9.91 -4.90
CA SER A 145 3.82 9.70 -4.10
C SER A 145 2.65 9.19 -4.94
N VAL A 146 1.73 8.49 -4.28
CA VAL A 146 0.38 8.23 -4.77
C VAL A 146 -0.53 9.23 -4.06
N TYR A 147 -0.85 10.33 -4.75
CA TYR A 147 -1.72 11.40 -4.24
C TYR A 147 -1.39 11.83 -2.79
N GLY A 148 -0.13 12.18 -2.55
CA GLY A 148 0.35 12.70 -1.27
C GLY A 148 0.91 11.64 -0.31
N ALA A 149 0.59 10.36 -0.49
CA ALA A 149 1.21 9.28 0.29
C ALA A 149 2.48 8.80 -0.42
N SER A 150 3.64 8.98 0.22
CA SER A 150 4.92 8.63 -0.41
C SER A 150 5.07 7.13 -0.58
N TYR A 151 5.64 6.70 -1.71
CA TYR A 151 6.07 5.32 -1.91
C TYR A 151 7.57 5.10 -1.79
N ALA A 152 8.36 6.18 -1.73
CA ALA A 152 9.78 6.08 -1.44
C ALA A 152 10.00 5.60 0.00
N ARG A 153 11.09 4.87 0.27
CA ARG A 153 11.48 4.46 1.63
C ARG A 153 12.94 4.86 1.90
N PRO A 154 13.22 6.18 1.94
CA PRO A 154 14.58 6.69 1.97
C PRO A 154 15.27 6.46 3.31
N PRO A 155 16.63 6.50 3.35
CA PRO A 155 17.40 6.31 4.56
C PRO A 155 16.99 7.31 5.66
N ARG A 156 17.04 6.89 6.93
CA ARG A 156 16.67 7.72 8.09
C ARG A 156 17.45 9.05 8.15
N ALA A 157 18.70 9.04 7.70
CA ALA A 157 19.57 10.20 7.60
C ALA A 157 20.21 10.26 6.21
N ALA A 158 20.67 11.44 5.81
CA ALA A 158 21.32 11.63 4.52
C ALA A 158 22.57 10.75 4.38
N ILE A 159 22.71 10.06 3.26
CA ILE A 159 23.89 9.28 2.88
C ILE A 159 24.52 9.94 1.64
N PRO A 160 25.58 10.75 1.80
CA PRO A 160 26.30 11.31 0.67
C PRO A 160 26.92 10.21 -0.21
N LEU A 161 26.59 10.22 -1.49
CA LEU A 161 27.21 9.31 -2.46
C LEU A 161 28.57 9.87 -2.87
N ASP A 162 29.63 9.08 -2.77
CA ASP A 162 30.93 9.44 -3.35
C ASP A 162 30.88 9.36 -4.89
N ARG A 163 29.99 8.52 -5.44
CA ARG A 163 29.71 8.39 -6.87
C ARG A 163 28.24 8.09 -7.14
N ALA A 164 27.63 8.89 -8.00
CA ALA A 164 26.35 8.59 -8.63
C ALA A 164 26.62 7.90 -9.98
N LEU A 165 26.15 6.68 -10.16
CA LEU A 165 26.41 5.86 -11.35
C LEU A 165 25.28 6.02 -12.38
N ALA A 166 25.64 6.30 -13.61
CA ALA A 166 24.70 6.40 -14.73
C ALA A 166 24.38 5.01 -15.32
N ASP A 167 23.30 4.92 -16.10
CA ASP A 167 23.00 3.71 -16.87
C ASP A 167 24.14 3.35 -17.85
N GLN A 168 24.43 2.06 -17.98
CA GLN A 168 25.53 1.48 -18.75
C GLN A 168 26.95 1.88 -18.29
N GLU A 169 27.10 2.63 -17.19
CA GLU A 169 28.42 3.02 -16.70
C GLU A 169 29.24 1.80 -16.25
N GLU A 170 30.50 1.74 -16.66
CA GLU A 170 31.44 0.73 -16.19
C GLU A 170 32.18 1.19 -14.94
N PHE A 171 31.89 0.55 -13.82
CA PHE A 171 32.57 0.75 -12.56
C PHE A 171 33.80 -0.16 -12.46
N GLN A 172 34.98 0.45 -12.34
CA GLN A 172 36.27 -0.25 -12.27
C GLN A 172 36.70 -0.45 -10.80
N TRP A 173 36.96 -1.69 -10.41
CA TRP A 173 37.52 -2.01 -9.08
C TRP A 173 38.45 -3.22 -9.15
N ARG A 174 39.74 -3.01 -8.83
CA ARG A 174 40.75 -4.08 -8.71
C ARG A 174 40.78 -5.08 -9.89
N GLY A 175 40.65 -4.55 -11.11
CA GLY A 175 40.64 -5.35 -12.34
C GLY A 175 39.30 -6.01 -12.67
N LEU A 176 38.28 -5.84 -11.83
CA LEU A 176 36.89 -6.14 -12.16
C LEU A 176 36.24 -4.94 -12.84
N THR A 177 35.52 -5.21 -13.92
CA THR A 177 34.59 -4.28 -14.56
C THR A 177 33.19 -4.69 -14.17
N ILE A 178 32.47 -3.80 -13.48
CA ILE A 178 31.08 -3.99 -13.09
C ILE A 178 30.24 -2.99 -13.89
N ARG A 179 29.34 -3.47 -14.74
CA ARG A 179 28.46 -2.58 -15.51
C ARG A 179 27.19 -2.27 -14.73
N ALA A 180 26.90 -1.00 -14.58
CA ALA A 180 25.63 -0.49 -14.07
C ALA A 180 24.54 -0.61 -15.15
N LEU A 181 23.38 -1.18 -14.80
CA LEU A 181 22.21 -1.28 -15.66
C LEU A 181 21.02 -0.68 -14.90
N ALA A 182 20.41 0.37 -15.43
CA ALA A 182 19.19 0.92 -14.83
C ALA A 182 18.07 -0.13 -14.90
N THR A 183 17.49 -0.44 -13.74
CA THR A 183 16.37 -1.39 -13.61
C THR A 183 15.27 -0.82 -12.71
N PRO A 184 14.68 0.35 -13.04
CA PRO A 184 13.58 0.95 -12.27
C PRO A 184 12.33 0.07 -12.26
N GLY A 185 11.49 0.22 -11.24
CA GLY A 185 10.20 -0.49 -11.14
C GLY A 185 9.92 -0.97 -9.71
N HIS A 186 10.92 -1.55 -9.06
CA HIS A 186 10.89 -1.79 -7.62
C HIS A 186 11.13 -0.50 -6.83
N SER A 187 12.00 0.37 -7.33
CA SER A 187 12.16 1.73 -6.83
C SER A 187 12.28 2.70 -8.02
N PRO A 188 12.14 4.03 -7.82
CA PRO A 188 12.10 5.00 -8.92
C PRO A 188 13.28 4.93 -9.90
N GLY A 189 14.45 4.53 -9.41
CA GLY A 189 15.69 4.49 -10.18
C GLY A 189 16.63 3.37 -9.77
N SER A 190 16.10 2.22 -9.30
CA SER A 190 16.91 1.05 -8.96
C SER A 190 17.86 0.66 -10.08
N MET A 191 18.98 0.05 -9.70
CA MET A 191 20.07 -0.35 -10.59
C MET A 191 20.50 -1.78 -10.31
N SER A 192 20.73 -2.51 -11.39
CA SER A 192 21.40 -3.81 -11.37
C SER A 192 22.89 -3.65 -11.68
N TYR A 193 23.72 -4.51 -11.10
CA TYR A 193 25.15 -4.54 -11.35
C TYR A 193 25.56 -5.86 -12.00
N LEU A 194 26.19 -5.79 -13.18
CA LEU A 194 26.55 -6.96 -13.97
C LEU A 194 28.06 -7.17 -13.92
N LEU A 195 28.47 -8.35 -13.49
CA LEU A 195 29.86 -8.78 -13.44
C LEU A 195 30.06 -9.99 -14.36
N SER A 196 30.86 -9.80 -15.41
CA SER A 196 31.23 -10.84 -16.36
C SER A 196 32.64 -11.37 -16.05
N ARG A 197 32.76 -12.68 -15.86
CA ARG A 197 34.05 -13.35 -15.62
C ARG A 197 34.20 -14.59 -16.49
N ARG A 198 35.40 -14.81 -17.04
CA ARG A 198 35.76 -16.12 -17.60
C ARG A 198 36.19 -17.05 -16.46
N ALA A 199 35.53 -18.18 -16.32
CA ALA A 199 35.97 -19.23 -15.40
C ALA A 199 37.32 -19.79 -15.84
N THR A 200 38.16 -20.20 -14.89
CA THR A 200 39.48 -20.78 -15.18
C THR A 200 39.31 -22.08 -15.98
N GLY A 201 39.72 -22.09 -17.25
CA GLY A 201 39.53 -23.24 -18.16
C GLY A 201 38.19 -23.28 -18.92
N GLY A 202 37.32 -22.28 -18.74
CA GLY A 202 36.06 -22.13 -19.48
C GLY A 202 36.23 -21.42 -20.82
N ALA A 203 35.48 -21.84 -21.85
CA ALA A 203 35.49 -21.23 -23.18
C ALA A 203 34.64 -19.93 -23.26
N THR A 204 33.64 -19.78 -22.39
CA THR A 204 32.69 -18.66 -22.38
C THR A 204 32.75 -17.89 -21.06
N ALA A 205 32.53 -16.58 -21.12
CA ALA A 205 32.35 -15.77 -19.92
C ALA A 205 30.97 -16.06 -19.31
N LYS A 206 30.92 -16.18 -17.98
CA LYS A 206 29.69 -16.23 -17.21
C LYS A 206 29.41 -14.83 -16.65
N THR A 207 28.14 -14.42 -16.69
CA THR A 207 27.68 -13.15 -16.13
C THR A 207 26.83 -13.41 -14.90
N VAL A 208 27.13 -12.73 -13.80
CA VAL A 208 26.25 -12.62 -12.63
C VAL A 208 25.65 -11.23 -12.59
N ALA A 209 24.36 -11.13 -12.28
CA ALA A 209 23.68 -9.86 -12.06
C ALA A 209 23.23 -9.74 -10.61
N PHE A 210 23.61 -8.66 -9.94
CA PHE A 210 23.03 -8.22 -8.67
C PHE A 210 21.82 -7.37 -9.01
N ILE A 211 20.61 -7.90 -8.87
CA ILE A 211 19.39 -7.34 -9.47
C ILE A 211 18.55 -6.50 -8.49
N GLY A 212 19.07 -6.23 -7.29
CA GLY A 212 18.33 -5.49 -6.28
C GLY A 212 17.00 -6.17 -5.95
N GLY A 213 15.93 -5.38 -5.83
CA GLY A 213 14.56 -5.87 -5.68
C GLY A 213 13.78 -6.06 -6.99
N THR A 214 14.44 -6.09 -8.16
CA THR A 214 13.74 -6.24 -9.46
C THR A 214 12.94 -7.55 -9.56
N MET A 215 13.46 -8.66 -9.03
CA MET A 215 12.76 -9.96 -9.02
C MET A 215 13.25 -10.80 -7.83
N HIS A 216 12.32 -11.47 -7.16
CA HIS A 216 12.57 -12.51 -6.17
C HIS A 216 12.54 -13.90 -6.84
N ASP A 217 13.27 -14.88 -6.28
CA ASP A 217 13.20 -16.28 -6.71
C ASP A 217 11.76 -16.80 -6.79
N GLY A 218 11.50 -17.66 -7.77
CA GLY A 218 10.16 -18.14 -8.10
C GLY A 218 9.39 -17.22 -9.06
N ALA A 219 10.10 -16.30 -9.73
CA ALA A 219 9.50 -15.29 -10.61
C ALA A 219 8.46 -14.42 -9.87
N LYS A 220 8.87 -13.82 -8.76
CA LYS A 220 8.02 -13.08 -7.82
C LYS A 220 8.50 -11.64 -7.62
N MET A 221 7.64 -10.78 -7.09
CA MET A 221 7.99 -9.45 -6.57
C MET A 221 8.69 -9.57 -5.21
N CYS A 222 9.40 -8.52 -4.77
CA CYS A 222 9.76 -8.40 -3.35
C CYS A 222 8.56 -7.94 -2.52
N THR A 223 7.91 -6.87 -2.98
CA THR A 223 6.73 -6.24 -2.38
C THR A 223 5.89 -5.64 -3.51
N TRP A 224 4.58 -5.50 -3.31
CA TRP A 224 3.70 -4.77 -4.23
C TRP A 224 3.78 -3.26 -4.01
N PHE A 225 3.74 -2.81 -2.75
CA PHE A 225 3.61 -1.39 -2.42
C PHE A 225 4.79 -0.53 -2.90
N ASP A 226 5.95 -1.12 -3.18
CA ASP A 226 7.11 -0.42 -3.76
C ASP A 226 6.98 -0.21 -5.29
N THR A 227 6.16 -1.01 -5.97
CA THR A 227 5.86 -0.92 -7.42
C THR A 227 4.51 -0.23 -7.71
N GLU A 228 3.71 0.08 -6.68
CA GLU A 228 2.50 0.91 -6.80
C GLU A 228 2.86 2.41 -6.84
N TRP A 229 3.13 2.93 -8.05
CA TRP A 229 3.63 4.30 -8.24
C TRP A 229 2.58 5.35 -8.58
N ASP A 230 1.36 4.92 -8.84
CA ASP A 230 0.26 5.76 -9.27
C ASP A 230 -1.07 5.24 -8.72
N TYR A 231 -2.14 5.94 -9.08
CA TYR A 231 -3.49 5.64 -8.60
C TYR A 231 -4.20 4.60 -9.49
N GLY A 232 -3.59 3.42 -9.66
CA GLY A 232 -4.19 2.31 -10.42
C GLY A 232 -3.97 2.34 -11.94
N PHE A 233 -2.95 3.05 -12.44
CA PHE A 233 -2.62 3.17 -13.86
C PHE A 233 -1.43 2.32 -14.32
N ALA A 234 -0.83 1.56 -13.40
CA ALA A 234 0.21 0.56 -13.66
C ALA A 234 1.55 1.11 -14.13
N LYS A 235 1.86 2.40 -13.94
CA LYS A 235 3.14 3.00 -14.33
C LYS A 235 4.34 2.26 -13.75
N GLY A 236 4.26 1.83 -12.49
CA GLY A 236 5.34 1.05 -11.86
C GLY A 236 5.49 -0.33 -12.48
N ILE A 237 4.39 -1.04 -12.76
CA ILE A 237 4.42 -2.34 -13.45
C ILE A 237 4.99 -2.19 -14.86
N ASP A 238 4.57 -1.17 -15.61
CA ASP A 238 5.05 -0.91 -16.98
C ASP A 238 6.54 -0.59 -17.00
N THR A 239 7.01 0.17 -16.01
CA THR A 239 8.43 0.46 -15.83
C THR A 239 9.21 -0.82 -15.48
N LEU A 240 8.68 -1.62 -14.55
CA LEU A 240 9.29 -2.88 -14.13
C LEU A 240 9.38 -3.90 -15.28
N LEU A 241 8.35 -4.00 -16.12
CA LEU A 241 8.36 -4.84 -17.32
C LEU A 241 9.52 -4.47 -18.25
N GLY A 242 9.79 -3.17 -18.43
CA GLY A 242 10.96 -2.71 -19.20
C GLY A 242 12.29 -3.16 -18.60
N SER A 243 12.41 -3.13 -17.27
CA SER A 243 13.61 -3.60 -16.56
C SER A 243 13.79 -5.12 -16.62
N VAL A 244 12.69 -5.88 -16.55
CA VAL A 244 12.69 -7.34 -16.76
C VAL A 244 13.14 -7.68 -18.17
N ASP A 245 12.63 -6.96 -19.19
CA ASP A 245 13.04 -7.13 -20.59
C ASP A 245 14.52 -6.80 -20.80
N ALA A 246 15.04 -5.76 -20.14
CA ALA A 246 16.45 -5.40 -20.19
C ALA A 246 17.35 -6.49 -19.59
N LEU A 247 16.99 -7.03 -18.41
CA LEU A 247 17.74 -8.13 -17.79
C LEU A 247 17.64 -9.43 -18.59
N ALA A 248 16.49 -9.72 -19.20
CA ALA A 248 16.27 -10.91 -20.01
C ALA A 248 17.05 -10.90 -21.34
N ALA A 249 17.54 -9.73 -21.76
CA ALA A 249 18.42 -9.59 -22.92
C ALA A 249 19.90 -9.88 -22.60
N GLU A 250 20.25 -10.01 -21.31
CA GLU A 250 21.62 -10.25 -20.85
C GLU A 250 21.89 -11.76 -20.71
N PRO A 251 23.10 -12.25 -21.03
CA PRO A 251 23.44 -13.67 -20.94
C PRO A 251 23.75 -14.08 -19.49
N LEU A 252 22.75 -13.98 -18.63
CA LEU A 252 22.89 -14.22 -17.19
C LEU A 252 23.02 -15.71 -16.89
N SER A 253 24.00 -16.04 -16.06
CA SER A 253 24.19 -17.40 -15.50
C SER A 253 23.72 -17.51 -14.05
N LEU A 254 23.55 -16.36 -13.39
CA LEU A 254 23.13 -16.25 -12.00
C LEU A 254 22.54 -14.85 -11.80
N ALA A 255 21.39 -14.76 -11.14
CA ALA A 255 20.85 -13.49 -10.65
C ALA A 255 20.76 -13.51 -9.11
N LEU A 256 21.09 -12.39 -8.51
CA LEU A 256 21.29 -12.23 -7.07
C LEU A 256 20.44 -11.04 -6.59
N ALA A 257 19.29 -11.35 -6.00
CA ALA A 257 18.34 -10.37 -5.51
C ALA A 257 18.70 -9.89 -4.10
N SER A 258 18.20 -8.73 -3.69
CA SER A 258 18.39 -8.21 -2.33
C SER A 258 17.63 -9.03 -1.28
N HIS A 259 16.67 -9.87 -1.68
CA HIS A 259 15.97 -10.80 -0.79
C HIS A 259 15.78 -12.17 -1.47
N GLY A 260 15.72 -13.22 -0.65
CA GLY A 260 15.53 -14.59 -1.14
C GLY A 260 16.81 -15.31 -1.58
N PRO A 261 16.69 -16.53 -2.10
CA PRO A 261 17.83 -17.32 -2.55
C PRO A 261 18.40 -16.84 -3.90
N ALA A 262 19.59 -17.32 -4.24
CA ALA A 262 20.20 -17.08 -5.55
C ALA A 262 19.43 -17.76 -6.69
N ILE A 263 19.19 -17.02 -7.79
CA ILE A 263 18.40 -17.46 -8.94
C ILE A 263 19.33 -18.09 -9.99
N ARG A 264 19.31 -19.44 -10.06
CA ARG A 264 20.23 -20.23 -10.91
C ARG A 264 19.81 -20.34 -12.37
N ASP A 265 18.54 -20.16 -12.68
CA ASP A 265 18.01 -20.12 -14.06
C ASP A 265 17.35 -18.75 -14.31
N PRO A 266 18.16 -17.69 -14.43
CA PRO A 266 17.64 -16.33 -14.53
C PRO A 266 16.76 -16.14 -15.76
N GLN A 267 17.12 -16.73 -16.91
CA GLN A 267 16.33 -16.56 -18.14
C GLN A 267 14.92 -17.12 -17.99
N ALA A 268 14.79 -18.37 -17.52
CA ALA A 268 13.48 -18.99 -17.37
C ALA A 268 12.61 -18.24 -16.36
N GLN A 269 13.21 -17.74 -15.27
CA GLN A 269 12.48 -16.98 -14.26
C GLN A 269 12.09 -15.57 -14.73
N LEU A 270 12.96 -14.85 -15.45
CA LEU A 270 12.61 -13.54 -16.02
C LEU A 270 11.48 -13.67 -17.04
N ASP A 271 11.52 -14.69 -17.90
CA ASP A 271 10.45 -14.96 -18.86
C ASP A 271 9.12 -15.31 -18.14
N ALA A 272 9.18 -16.10 -17.07
CA ALA A 272 8.01 -16.43 -16.26
C ALA A 272 7.46 -15.19 -15.53
N TYR A 273 8.35 -14.37 -14.98
CA TYR A 273 7.98 -13.19 -14.22
C TYR A 273 7.30 -12.17 -15.13
N ARG A 274 7.87 -11.92 -16.32
CA ARG A 274 7.26 -11.09 -17.35
C ARG A 274 5.83 -11.55 -17.69
N ARG A 275 5.60 -12.85 -17.88
CA ARG A 275 4.26 -13.40 -18.16
C ARG A 275 3.29 -13.16 -17.00
N LYS A 276 3.74 -13.37 -15.75
CA LYS A 276 2.93 -13.10 -14.56
C LYS A 276 2.57 -11.62 -14.44
N LEU A 277 3.54 -10.73 -14.62
CA LEU A 277 3.33 -9.27 -14.60
C LEU A 277 2.32 -8.82 -15.66
N LEU A 278 2.40 -9.34 -16.88
CA LEU A 278 1.43 -9.02 -17.94
C LEU A 278 0.01 -9.49 -17.62
N ALA A 279 -0.13 -10.71 -17.07
CA ALA A 279 -1.42 -11.25 -16.67
C ALA A 279 -2.02 -10.45 -15.52
N PHE A 280 -1.23 -10.16 -14.48
CA PHE A 280 -1.63 -9.32 -13.36
C PHE A 280 -2.01 -7.92 -13.81
N ARG A 281 -1.18 -7.28 -14.64
CA ARG A 281 -1.45 -5.94 -15.18
C ARG A 281 -2.83 -5.86 -15.84
N ALA A 282 -3.22 -6.87 -16.61
CA ALA A 282 -4.50 -6.91 -17.30
C ALA A 282 -5.70 -6.95 -16.33
N SER A 283 -5.55 -7.60 -15.17
CA SER A 283 -6.59 -7.63 -14.12
C SER A 283 -6.54 -6.41 -13.19
N TYR A 284 -5.35 -5.82 -12.98
CA TYR A 284 -5.12 -4.67 -12.10
C TYR A 284 -5.61 -3.34 -12.69
N ILE A 285 -5.47 -3.13 -14.00
CA ILE A 285 -6.00 -1.92 -14.65
C ILE A 285 -7.49 -2.08 -14.91
N ARG A 286 -8.25 -0.98 -14.78
CA ARG A 286 -9.70 -0.97 -15.00
C ARG A 286 -10.09 -1.49 -16.39
N GLY A 287 -9.24 -1.34 -17.40
CA GLY A 287 -9.46 -1.93 -18.73
C GLY A 287 -10.55 -1.23 -19.56
N TYR A 288 -11.25 -0.23 -19.00
CA TYR A 288 -12.24 0.60 -19.68
C TYR A 288 -12.04 2.10 -19.33
N PRO A 289 -12.40 3.03 -20.25
CA PRO A 289 -12.01 4.43 -20.14
C PRO A 289 -12.95 5.23 -19.22
N VAL A 290 -12.77 5.10 -17.90
CA VAL A 290 -13.56 5.80 -16.87
C VAL A 290 -13.55 7.34 -17.09
N PHE A 291 -12.43 7.91 -17.55
CA PHE A 291 -12.28 9.36 -17.79
C PHE A 291 -12.74 9.83 -19.16
N GLU A 292 -12.88 8.93 -20.14
CA GLU A 292 -13.33 9.25 -21.51
C GLU A 292 -14.72 8.67 -21.80
N SER A 293 -15.42 8.24 -20.74
CA SER A 293 -16.75 7.64 -20.81
C SER A 293 -17.79 8.65 -21.30
N THR A 294 -18.69 8.17 -22.16
CA THR A 294 -19.82 8.98 -22.63
C THR A 294 -20.88 9.11 -21.53
N GLU A 295 -21.86 10.01 -21.71
CA GLU A 295 -23.02 10.08 -20.80
C GLU A 295 -23.70 8.71 -20.68
N GLN A 296 -23.93 8.04 -21.82
CA GLN A 296 -24.61 6.75 -21.90
C GLN A 296 -23.86 5.63 -21.16
N ASP A 297 -22.52 5.68 -21.16
CA ASP A 297 -21.70 4.68 -20.46
C ASP A 297 -21.77 4.83 -18.94
N ARG A 298 -21.94 6.06 -18.45
CA ARG A 298 -21.96 6.38 -17.02
C ARG A 298 -23.35 6.30 -16.41
N ASP A 299 -24.37 6.58 -17.23
CA ASP A 299 -25.73 6.84 -16.79
C ASP A 299 -26.70 6.79 -17.97
N ARG A 300 -27.51 5.71 -18.02
CA ARG A 300 -28.49 5.47 -19.09
C ARG A 300 -29.93 5.87 -18.73
N ILE A 301 -30.20 6.26 -17.48
CA ILE A 301 -31.57 6.48 -17.00
C ILE A 301 -31.87 7.92 -16.63
N SER A 302 -30.87 8.69 -16.20
CA SER A 302 -31.14 10.02 -15.67
C SER A 302 -31.56 11.00 -16.76
N GLN A 303 -32.46 11.90 -16.43
CA GLN A 303 -33.03 12.89 -17.35
C GLN A 303 -32.60 14.31 -16.98
N PRO A 304 -32.33 15.20 -17.95
CA PRO A 304 -32.03 16.60 -17.65
C PRO A 304 -33.17 17.28 -16.88
N THR A 305 -32.82 18.22 -15.99
CA THR A 305 -33.79 19.06 -15.29
C THR A 305 -33.76 20.52 -15.79
N PRO A 306 -34.74 21.36 -15.43
CA PRO A 306 -34.65 22.81 -15.60
C PRO A 306 -33.46 23.48 -14.88
N VAL A 307 -32.86 22.82 -13.88
CA VAL A 307 -31.68 23.32 -13.18
C VAL A 307 -30.44 22.95 -14.00
N PRO A 308 -29.63 23.93 -14.45
CA PRO A 308 -28.42 23.64 -15.23
C PRO A 308 -27.50 22.67 -14.49
N LEU A 309 -26.89 21.75 -15.23
CA LEU A 309 -25.93 20.76 -14.72
C LEU A 309 -26.51 19.71 -13.76
N ILE A 310 -27.83 19.70 -13.53
CA ILE A 310 -28.49 18.68 -12.70
C ILE A 310 -29.34 17.76 -13.56
N SER A 311 -29.12 16.46 -13.37
CA SER A 311 -29.95 15.38 -13.91
C SER A 311 -30.76 14.73 -12.78
N GLN A 312 -31.98 14.32 -13.08
CA GLN A 312 -32.88 13.58 -12.21
C GLN A 312 -32.71 12.08 -12.46
N VAL A 313 -32.41 11.32 -11.42
CA VAL A 313 -32.28 9.85 -11.46
C VAL A 313 -33.64 9.20 -11.20
N THR A 314 -34.28 9.60 -10.10
CA THR A 314 -35.66 9.23 -9.72
C THR A 314 -36.40 10.48 -9.26
N PRO A 315 -37.74 10.45 -9.07
CA PRO A 315 -38.51 11.62 -8.63
C PRO A 315 -37.87 12.45 -7.50
N HIS A 316 -37.24 11.83 -6.50
CA HIS A 316 -36.64 12.51 -5.35
C HIS A 316 -35.10 12.53 -5.34
N LEU A 317 -34.43 11.98 -6.36
CA LEU A 317 -32.97 11.82 -6.41
C LEU A 317 -32.38 12.53 -7.61
N TYR A 318 -31.41 13.41 -7.34
CA TYR A 318 -30.75 14.25 -8.34
C TYR A 318 -29.25 14.15 -8.20
N LYS A 319 -28.53 14.39 -9.31
CA LYS A 319 -27.07 14.42 -9.32
C LYS A 319 -26.54 15.42 -10.34
N LEU A 320 -25.23 15.66 -10.26
CA LEU A 320 -24.51 16.32 -11.34
C LEU A 320 -24.65 15.57 -12.68
N SER A 321 -24.73 16.32 -13.76
CA SER A 321 -24.85 15.77 -15.12
C SER A 321 -23.48 15.36 -15.68
N HIS A 322 -23.48 14.71 -16.84
CA HIS A 322 -22.24 14.33 -17.52
C HIS A 322 -21.33 15.51 -17.90
N LYS A 323 -21.84 16.76 -17.90
CA LYS A 323 -21.06 17.97 -18.20
C LYS A 323 -20.06 18.34 -17.10
N THR A 324 -20.18 17.71 -15.94
CA THR A 324 -19.37 17.93 -14.75
C THR A 324 -18.56 16.69 -14.40
N GLN A 325 -17.94 16.06 -15.40
CA GLN A 325 -17.11 14.86 -15.21
C GLN A 325 -16.06 15.03 -14.11
N GLY A 326 -15.91 14.01 -13.27
CA GLY A 326 -14.96 13.98 -12.16
C GLY A 326 -15.43 14.70 -10.90
N LYS A 327 -16.55 15.43 -10.93
CA LYS A 327 -17.08 16.16 -9.77
C LYS A 327 -18.05 15.33 -8.95
N ASN A 328 -18.04 15.53 -7.64
CA ASN A 328 -18.87 14.79 -6.69
C ASN A 328 -20.02 15.66 -6.19
N PHE A 329 -21.26 15.29 -6.52
CA PHE A 329 -22.47 15.81 -5.87
C PHE A 329 -23.71 15.01 -6.33
N ALA A 330 -24.45 14.51 -5.36
CA ALA A 330 -25.84 14.07 -5.51
C ALA A 330 -26.68 14.60 -4.34
N ILE A 331 -28.00 14.62 -4.50
CA ILE A 331 -28.92 15.08 -3.46
C ILE A 331 -30.24 14.33 -3.52
N ILE A 332 -30.68 13.87 -2.35
CA ILE A 332 -32.06 13.41 -2.13
C ILE A 332 -32.86 14.61 -1.61
N ILE A 333 -34.00 14.89 -2.23
CA ILE A 333 -34.94 15.93 -1.76
C ILE A 333 -36.23 15.24 -1.37
N SER A 334 -36.61 15.29 -0.08
CA SER A 334 -37.85 14.70 0.41
C SER A 334 -39.10 15.47 -0.02
N ASP A 335 -40.27 14.85 0.12
CA ASP A 335 -41.59 15.50 -0.07
C ASP A 335 -41.76 16.80 0.74
N ARG A 336 -41.08 16.92 1.89
CA ARG A 336 -41.14 18.11 2.74
C ARG A 336 -40.21 19.24 2.26
N GLY A 337 -39.34 18.96 1.29
CA GLY A 337 -38.34 19.88 0.76
C GLY A 337 -37.03 19.88 1.54
N HIS A 338 -36.77 18.86 2.33
CA HIS A 338 -35.51 18.69 3.07
C HIS A 338 -34.51 17.87 2.25
N GLY A 339 -33.28 18.34 2.18
CA GLY A 339 -32.21 17.80 1.34
C GLY A 339 -31.13 17.07 2.14
N LEU A 340 -30.71 15.91 1.61
CA LEU A 340 -29.51 15.19 2.02
C LEU A 340 -28.55 15.14 0.83
N ILE A 341 -27.42 15.84 0.93
CA ILE A 341 -26.37 15.81 -0.10
C ILE A 341 -25.51 14.56 0.11
N LEU A 342 -25.06 13.95 -0.97
CA LEU A 342 -24.14 12.82 -0.99
C LEU A 342 -22.88 13.25 -1.71
N ASP A 343 -21.82 13.47 -0.93
CA ASP A 343 -20.55 14.07 -1.33
C ASP A 343 -20.66 15.45 -2.00
N ALA A 344 -19.62 16.27 -1.88
CA ALA A 344 -19.55 17.59 -2.48
C ALA A 344 -18.09 18.06 -2.67
N GLY A 345 -17.58 18.03 -3.91
CA GLY A 345 -16.23 18.51 -4.18
C GLY A 345 -15.81 18.51 -5.66
N LEU A 346 -14.62 19.07 -5.90
CA LEU A 346 -13.99 19.30 -7.22
C LEU A 346 -14.68 20.34 -8.12
N PHE A 347 -15.48 21.24 -7.55
CA PHE A 347 -16.06 22.39 -8.26
C PHE A 347 -16.15 23.62 -7.36
N PRO A 348 -16.24 24.84 -7.92
CA PRO A 348 -16.21 26.06 -7.11
C PRO A 348 -17.51 26.27 -6.33
N GLU A 349 -17.39 26.97 -5.20
CA GLU A 349 -18.51 27.38 -4.34
C GLU A 349 -19.62 28.14 -5.11
N SER A 350 -19.28 28.93 -6.12
CA SER A 350 -20.27 29.63 -6.95
C SER A 350 -21.19 28.68 -7.71
N MET A 351 -20.65 27.56 -8.21
CA MET A 351 -21.45 26.53 -8.89
C MET A 351 -22.37 25.81 -7.90
N LEU A 352 -21.92 25.56 -6.67
CA LEU A 352 -22.78 25.02 -5.61
C LEU A 352 -23.96 25.97 -5.35
N ASP A 353 -23.69 27.27 -5.21
CA ASP A 353 -24.73 28.28 -4.94
C ASP A 353 -25.78 28.35 -6.06
N GLU A 354 -25.36 28.29 -7.32
CA GLU A 354 -26.27 28.25 -8.48
C GLU A 354 -27.13 26.98 -8.50
N ILE A 355 -26.54 25.82 -8.21
CA ILE A 355 -27.25 24.54 -8.11
C ILE A 355 -28.31 24.61 -7.00
N ILE A 356 -27.93 25.03 -5.79
CA ILE A 356 -28.88 25.10 -4.66
C ILE A 356 -29.99 26.11 -4.93
N LEU A 357 -29.70 27.26 -5.54
CA LEU A 357 -30.72 28.23 -5.96
C LEU A 357 -31.72 27.61 -6.95
N GLY A 358 -31.23 26.91 -7.97
CA GLY A 358 -32.07 26.24 -8.96
C GLY A 358 -32.92 25.13 -8.34
N LEU A 359 -32.35 24.30 -7.47
CA LEU A 359 -33.09 23.26 -6.75
C LEU A 359 -34.21 23.84 -5.87
N ARG A 360 -33.98 24.99 -5.23
CA ARG A 360 -35.03 25.70 -4.47
C ARG A 360 -36.14 26.21 -5.37
N GLN A 361 -35.79 26.77 -6.53
CA GLN A 361 -36.75 27.36 -7.46
C GLN A 361 -37.60 26.31 -8.20
N HIS A 362 -36.99 25.17 -8.55
CA HIS A 362 -37.61 24.23 -9.50
C HIS A 362 -37.90 22.85 -8.92
N MET A 363 -37.22 22.44 -7.84
CA MET A 363 -37.29 21.08 -7.29
C MET A 363 -37.81 21.06 -5.84
N GLY A 364 -38.29 22.19 -5.32
CA GLY A 364 -38.94 22.25 -4.01
C GLY A 364 -38.00 22.13 -2.80
N LEU A 365 -36.67 22.21 -3.00
CA LEU A 365 -35.71 22.26 -1.91
C LEU A 365 -35.99 23.49 -1.02
N LYS A 366 -35.98 23.30 0.30
CA LYS A 366 -36.16 24.35 1.31
C LYS A 366 -34.95 24.43 2.22
N GLN A 367 -34.54 23.28 2.76
CA GLN A 367 -33.45 23.15 3.72
C GLN A 367 -32.51 22.02 3.31
N ILE A 368 -31.22 22.17 3.58
CA ILE A 368 -30.26 21.07 3.53
C ILE A 368 -30.00 20.69 4.98
N ASP A 369 -30.39 19.48 5.38
CA ASP A 369 -30.23 19.03 6.76
C ASP A 369 -28.82 18.52 7.01
N ALA A 370 -28.29 17.77 6.05
CA ALA A 370 -26.99 17.13 6.14
C ALA A 370 -26.33 16.94 4.78
N PHE A 371 -25.03 16.68 4.82
CA PHE A 371 -24.28 16.10 3.73
C PHE A 371 -23.53 14.87 4.23
N TRP A 372 -23.60 13.81 3.45
CA TRP A 372 -22.91 12.55 3.67
C TRP A 372 -21.52 12.61 3.04
N ILE A 373 -20.54 12.04 3.74
CA ILE A 373 -19.19 11.81 3.23
C ILE A 373 -19.03 10.29 3.06
N SER A 374 -18.89 9.82 1.83
CA SER A 374 -18.83 8.39 1.50
C SER A 374 -17.54 7.71 1.99
N HIS A 375 -16.41 8.42 1.94
CA HIS A 375 -15.12 7.96 2.43
C HIS A 375 -14.14 9.11 2.64
N MET A 376 -12.94 8.80 3.12
CA MET A 376 -11.97 9.78 3.62
C MET A 376 -11.28 10.67 2.58
N HIS A 377 -11.48 10.45 1.27
CA HIS A 377 -10.79 11.23 0.24
C HIS A 377 -11.35 12.63 0.11
N GLY A 378 -10.45 13.60 -0.12
CA GLY A 378 -10.76 15.02 -0.03
C GLY A 378 -11.84 15.47 -0.99
N ASP A 379 -11.81 15.00 -2.23
CA ASP A 379 -12.72 15.35 -3.31
C ASP A 379 -14.20 15.01 -3.04
N HIS A 380 -14.48 14.21 -2.01
CA HIS A 380 -15.84 13.90 -1.56
C HIS A 380 -16.40 14.97 -0.63
N PHE A 381 -15.57 15.85 -0.07
CA PHE A 381 -16.04 16.84 0.91
C PHE A 381 -15.26 18.17 0.91
N LEU A 382 -14.58 18.52 -0.19
CA LEU A 382 -13.93 19.83 -0.37
C LEU A 382 -14.88 21.01 -0.12
N LEU A 383 -16.17 20.86 -0.46
CA LEU A 383 -17.19 21.90 -0.23
C LEU A 383 -17.91 21.76 1.13
N GLY A 384 -17.51 20.81 1.97
CA GLY A 384 -18.06 20.58 3.30
C GLY A 384 -18.10 21.84 4.19
N PRO A 385 -17.00 22.62 4.33
CA PRO A 385 -17.03 23.85 5.11
C PRO A 385 -18.03 24.88 4.58
N THR A 386 -18.20 24.95 3.26
CA THR A 386 -19.18 25.84 2.63
C THR A 386 -20.60 25.38 2.94
N LEU A 387 -20.86 24.07 2.86
CA LEU A 387 -22.15 23.47 3.24
C LEU A 387 -22.51 23.77 4.70
N LYS A 388 -21.56 23.64 5.63
CA LYS A 388 -21.76 23.99 7.04
C LYS A 388 -22.02 25.50 7.21
N ARG A 389 -21.16 26.36 6.68
CA ARG A 389 -21.22 27.81 6.91
C ARG A 389 -22.42 28.49 6.26
N LYS A 390 -22.76 28.16 5.01
CA LYS A 390 -23.80 28.84 4.24
C LYS A 390 -25.19 28.22 4.39
N TYR A 391 -25.24 26.89 4.52
CA TYR A 391 -26.50 26.15 4.49
C TYR A 391 -26.88 25.54 5.83
N GLY A 392 -25.99 25.59 6.83
CA GLY A 392 -26.24 25.01 8.15
C GLY A 392 -26.30 23.49 8.15
N ALA A 393 -25.84 22.84 7.07
CA ALA A 393 -25.92 21.40 6.90
C ALA A 393 -24.95 20.69 7.87
N GLN A 394 -25.41 19.59 8.46
CA GLN A 394 -24.58 18.73 9.30
C GLN A 394 -23.71 17.80 8.45
N ALA A 395 -22.46 17.59 8.87
CA ALA A 395 -21.54 16.63 8.30
C ALA A 395 -21.79 15.24 8.91
N TRP A 396 -22.22 14.29 8.10
CA TRP A 396 -22.55 12.91 8.49
C TRP A 396 -21.65 11.90 7.76
N THR A 397 -21.24 10.82 8.43
CA THR A 397 -20.47 9.71 7.81
C THR A 397 -20.45 8.48 8.73
N LEU A 398 -19.81 7.39 8.31
CA LEU A 398 -19.52 6.22 9.15
C LEU A 398 -18.47 6.58 10.22
N ASP A 399 -18.63 6.08 11.45
CA ASP A 399 -17.76 6.37 12.60
C ASP A 399 -16.26 6.10 12.31
N ARG A 400 -15.94 5.08 11.52
CA ARG A 400 -14.57 4.72 11.10
C ARG A 400 -13.89 5.77 10.23
N ILE A 401 -14.68 6.62 9.55
CA ILE A 401 -14.22 7.68 8.64
C ILE A 401 -13.95 8.98 9.41
N VAL A 402 -14.69 9.23 10.50
CA VAL A 402 -14.70 10.50 11.27
C VAL A 402 -13.29 11.04 11.53
N ASP A 403 -12.41 10.23 12.13
CA ASP A 403 -11.09 10.69 12.52
C ASP A 403 -10.20 11.07 11.32
N LYS A 404 -10.42 10.47 10.13
CA LYS A 404 -9.65 10.79 8.92
C LYS A 404 -10.11 12.11 8.32
N CYS A 405 -11.42 12.39 8.39
CA CYS A 405 -11.97 13.68 7.98
C CYS A 405 -11.59 14.81 8.96
N GLU A 406 -11.53 14.52 10.27
CA GLU A 406 -11.18 15.52 11.29
C GLU A 406 -9.68 15.78 11.40
N HIS A 407 -8.87 14.73 11.20
CA HIS A 407 -7.43 14.74 11.47
C HIS A 407 -6.61 14.05 10.37
N PRO A 408 -6.73 14.48 9.10
CA PRO A 408 -6.14 13.77 7.95
C PRO A 408 -4.64 13.54 8.12
N ARG A 409 -3.87 14.55 8.55
CA ARG A 409 -2.41 14.45 8.71
C ARG A 409 -1.93 13.47 9.79
N ARG A 410 -2.82 12.93 10.62
CA ARG A 410 -2.49 11.82 11.55
C ARG A 410 -2.31 10.49 10.83
N TYR A 411 -2.59 10.43 9.53
CA TYR A 411 -2.43 9.27 8.66
C TYR A 411 -1.50 9.60 7.49
N ASP A 412 -0.97 8.56 6.84
CA ASP A 412 -0.20 8.68 5.59
C ASP A 412 -0.91 8.00 4.42
N TYR A 413 -2.23 8.19 4.34
CA TYR A 413 -3.06 7.63 3.27
C TYR A 413 -3.13 8.54 2.04
N ALA A 414 -3.42 7.94 0.90
CA ALA A 414 -3.55 8.66 -0.36
C ALA A 414 -4.81 9.55 -0.38
N ALA A 415 -4.76 10.65 -1.13
CA ALA A 415 -5.89 11.53 -1.45
C ALA A 415 -6.67 12.07 -0.23
N LEU A 416 -6.05 12.19 0.94
CA LEU A 416 -6.64 12.90 2.07
C LEU A 416 -6.88 14.37 1.74
N VAL A 417 -7.88 14.99 2.37
CA VAL A 417 -8.27 16.39 2.10
C VAL A 417 -7.11 17.39 2.19
N SER A 418 -6.18 17.17 3.13
CA SER A 418 -4.99 18.01 3.29
C SER A 418 -4.07 18.02 2.06
N ALA A 419 -4.14 17.02 1.18
CA ALA A 419 -3.31 16.91 -0.01
C ALA A 419 -3.81 17.77 -1.21
N TYR A 420 -5.08 18.18 -1.21
CA TYR A 420 -5.71 18.89 -2.33
C TYR A 420 -5.35 20.38 -2.42
N GLY A 421 -4.68 20.96 -1.42
CA GLY A 421 -4.20 22.35 -1.42
C GLY A 421 -5.28 23.45 -1.36
N ASP A 422 -6.50 23.16 -1.80
CA ASP A 422 -7.64 24.08 -1.91
C ASP A 422 -8.64 23.97 -0.75
N GLY A 423 -8.50 22.94 0.09
CA GLY A 423 -9.44 22.62 1.16
C GLY A 423 -8.69 22.27 2.43
N PHE A 424 -8.91 23.07 3.46
CA PHE A 424 -8.68 22.86 4.90
C PHE A 424 -8.08 21.50 5.38
N ASP A 425 -7.32 21.56 6.47
CA ASP A 425 -6.64 20.41 7.12
C ASP A 425 -7.57 19.57 8.02
N GLY A 426 -8.73 19.20 7.51
CA GLY A 426 -9.77 18.45 8.22
C GLY A 426 -10.87 19.31 8.85
N MET A 427 -12.06 18.70 9.00
CA MET A 427 -13.30 19.36 9.42
C MET A 427 -14.03 18.49 10.42
N LYS A 428 -14.62 19.12 11.45
CA LYS A 428 -15.46 18.44 12.44
C LYS A 428 -16.66 17.76 11.78
N ILE A 429 -16.81 16.47 12.08
CA ILE A 429 -17.99 15.69 11.75
C ILE A 429 -19.02 15.84 12.87
N ASP A 430 -20.27 16.11 12.50
CA ASP A 430 -21.34 16.35 13.49
C ASP A 430 -21.96 15.02 13.95
N LYS A 431 -22.03 14.01 13.07
CA LYS A 431 -22.51 12.66 13.41
C LYS A 431 -21.69 11.58 12.71
N GLY A 432 -21.14 10.65 13.51
CA GLY A 432 -20.59 9.38 13.04
C GLY A 432 -21.55 8.26 13.38
N PHE A 433 -21.96 7.49 12.38
CA PHE A 433 -22.89 6.37 12.52
C PHE A 433 -22.14 5.05 12.60
N ALA A 434 -22.64 4.09 13.38
CA ALA A 434 -22.04 2.77 13.47
C ALA A 434 -22.37 1.92 12.23
N ASP A 435 -21.54 0.91 11.96
CA ASP A 435 -21.82 -0.12 10.96
C ASP A 435 -23.14 -0.86 11.28
N GLY A 436 -24.04 -0.93 10.30
CA GLY A 436 -25.39 -1.50 10.42
C GLY A 436 -26.42 -0.58 11.06
N GLU A 437 -26.10 0.70 11.30
CA GLU A 437 -27.03 1.66 11.90
C GLU A 437 -28.10 2.12 10.89
N SER A 438 -29.33 2.32 11.38
CA SER A 438 -30.44 2.88 10.62
C SER A 438 -30.76 4.30 11.07
N ILE A 439 -31.02 5.20 10.11
CA ILE A 439 -31.41 6.58 10.35
C ILE A 439 -32.84 6.79 9.82
N ASP A 440 -33.75 7.24 10.69
CA ASP A 440 -35.05 7.78 10.26
C ASP A 440 -34.88 9.25 9.88
N TRP A 441 -34.98 9.56 8.58
CA TRP A 441 -34.82 10.92 8.06
C TRP A 441 -35.92 11.24 7.04
N GLU A 442 -36.72 12.25 7.33
CA GLU A 442 -37.73 12.80 6.39
C GLU A 442 -38.71 11.78 5.79
N GLY A 443 -39.01 10.71 6.54
CA GLY A 443 -39.88 9.62 6.10
C GLY A 443 -39.17 8.47 5.39
N TYR A 444 -37.88 8.62 5.12
CA TYR A 444 -37.00 7.55 4.65
C TYR A 444 -36.30 6.86 5.81
N LYS A 445 -36.06 5.56 5.62
CA LYS A 445 -35.17 4.78 6.48
C LYS A 445 -33.86 4.54 5.73
N ILE A 446 -32.82 5.25 6.13
CA ILE A 446 -31.48 5.13 5.56
C ILE A 446 -30.72 4.06 6.34
N GLN A 447 -30.05 3.16 5.64
CA GLN A 447 -29.10 2.19 6.21
C GLN A 447 -27.67 2.66 5.97
N VAL A 448 -26.82 2.50 6.97
CA VAL A 448 -25.39 2.81 6.91
C VAL A 448 -24.62 1.53 7.20
N ASP A 449 -23.95 1.01 6.19
CA ASP A 449 -23.16 -0.22 6.29
C ASP A 449 -21.72 0.05 5.92
N TRP A 450 -20.79 -0.61 6.60
CA TRP A 450 -19.38 -0.60 6.22
C TRP A 450 -19.20 -1.40 4.92
N MET A 451 -18.62 -0.75 3.92
CA MET A 451 -18.32 -1.37 2.63
C MET A 451 -16.91 -0.94 2.22
N PRO A 452 -15.88 -1.68 2.64
CA PRO A 452 -14.51 -1.40 2.24
C PRO A 452 -14.28 -1.84 0.78
N GLY A 453 -13.24 -1.28 0.17
CA GLY A 453 -12.93 -1.50 -1.25
C GLY A 453 -11.72 -0.66 -1.63
N GLN A 454 -11.95 0.45 -2.34
CA GLN A 454 -10.90 1.40 -2.73
C GLN A 454 -10.16 1.99 -1.50
N THR A 455 -10.84 2.05 -0.36
CA THR A 455 -10.25 2.31 0.95
C THR A 455 -10.80 1.33 1.99
N GLU A 456 -10.05 1.07 3.07
CA GLU A 456 -10.58 0.38 4.27
C GLU A 456 -11.79 1.14 4.86
N PHE A 457 -11.86 2.46 4.62
CA PHE A 457 -12.81 3.39 5.22
C PHE A 457 -13.92 3.80 4.24
N GLY A 458 -14.35 2.90 3.37
CA GLY A 458 -15.54 3.08 2.54
C GLY A 458 -16.82 2.73 3.28
N CYS A 459 -17.93 3.37 2.92
CA CYS A 459 -19.26 2.99 3.40
C CYS A 459 -20.26 2.88 2.25
N CYS A 460 -21.32 2.12 2.50
CA CYS A 460 -22.50 2.07 1.66
C CYS A 460 -23.68 2.69 2.41
N LEU A 461 -24.25 3.74 1.84
CA LEU A 461 -25.54 4.26 2.26
C LEU A 461 -26.59 3.65 1.34
N TRP A 462 -27.67 3.06 1.87
CA TRP A 462 -28.76 2.60 1.01
C TRP A 462 -30.13 2.83 1.62
N LEU A 463 -31.13 2.98 0.76
CA LEU A 463 -32.52 3.18 1.14
C LEU A 463 -33.47 2.75 0.02
N GLU A 464 -34.73 2.58 0.38
CA GLU A 464 -35.83 2.43 -0.58
C GLU A 464 -36.38 3.85 -0.89
N ILE A 465 -36.29 4.28 -2.15
CA ILE A 465 -36.78 5.58 -2.62
C ILE A 465 -37.46 5.40 -3.97
N ASP A 466 -38.65 5.98 -4.15
CA ASP A 466 -39.42 5.89 -5.40
C ASP A 466 -39.72 4.45 -5.87
N GLY A 467 -39.86 3.52 -4.92
CA GLY A 467 -40.11 2.11 -5.19
C GLY A 467 -38.88 1.33 -5.66
N GLN A 468 -37.67 1.90 -5.49
CA GLN A 468 -36.41 1.26 -5.85
C GLN A 468 -35.46 1.24 -4.66
N ARG A 469 -34.70 0.15 -4.53
CA ARG A 469 -33.56 0.07 -3.63
C ARG A 469 -32.34 0.70 -4.28
N ILE A 470 -31.86 1.80 -3.70
CA ILE A 470 -30.70 2.53 -4.22
C ILE A 470 -29.56 2.45 -3.21
N ALA A 471 -28.38 2.04 -3.69
CA ALA A 471 -27.15 1.98 -2.91
C ALA A 471 -26.13 3.00 -3.41
N PHE A 472 -25.60 3.82 -2.51
CA PHE A 472 -24.54 4.79 -2.74
C PHE A 472 -23.24 4.23 -2.20
N THR A 473 -22.26 4.04 -3.07
CA THR A 473 -21.07 3.22 -2.77
C THR A 473 -19.76 4.00 -2.76
N GLY A 474 -19.83 5.33 -2.90
CA GLY A 474 -18.66 6.17 -3.10
C GLY A 474 -17.87 5.70 -4.32
N ASP A 475 -16.56 5.53 -4.14
CA ASP A 475 -15.62 5.13 -5.19
C ASP A 475 -15.45 3.61 -5.36
N ASN A 476 -16.19 2.77 -4.64
CA ASN A 476 -15.87 1.34 -4.67
C ASN A 476 -16.05 0.65 -6.03
N LEU A 477 -16.90 1.21 -6.91
CA LEU A 477 -17.15 0.68 -8.25
C LEU A 477 -17.68 1.74 -9.23
N PHE A 478 -17.19 1.71 -10.46
CA PHE A 478 -17.68 2.50 -11.59
C PHE A 478 -17.76 1.65 -12.85
N GLY A 479 -18.61 2.02 -13.79
CA GLY A 479 -18.63 1.43 -15.12
C GLY A 479 -20.03 1.35 -15.71
N ASN A 480 -20.08 0.90 -16.96
CA ASN A 480 -21.33 0.63 -17.64
C ASN A 480 -21.83 -0.76 -17.22
N SER A 481 -22.80 -0.79 -16.31
CA SER A 481 -23.43 -2.04 -15.84
C SER A 481 -24.00 -2.94 -16.96
N ALA A 482 -24.35 -2.36 -18.12
CA ALA A 482 -24.86 -3.09 -19.27
C ALA A 482 -23.77 -3.66 -20.20
N ASP A 483 -22.51 -3.22 -20.05
CA ASP A 483 -21.39 -3.75 -20.83
C ASP A 483 -20.82 -5.00 -20.16
N GLU A 484 -20.93 -6.14 -20.84
CA GLU A 484 -20.46 -7.43 -20.34
C GLU A 484 -18.94 -7.52 -20.16
N ASN A 485 -18.18 -6.61 -20.78
CA ASN A 485 -16.72 -6.55 -20.67
C ASN A 485 -16.24 -5.74 -19.47
N GLN A 486 -17.13 -4.99 -18.81
CA GLN A 486 -16.79 -4.18 -17.64
C GLN A 486 -17.16 -4.92 -16.37
N ASN A 487 -16.19 -5.05 -15.46
CA ASN A 487 -16.33 -5.75 -14.19
C ASN A 487 -16.49 -4.80 -12.99
N GLY A 488 -16.45 -3.50 -13.20
CA GLY A 488 -16.77 -2.50 -12.20
C GLY A 488 -15.69 -2.17 -11.18
N HIS A 489 -14.54 -2.85 -11.22
CA HIS A 489 -13.51 -2.56 -10.23
C HIS A 489 -12.90 -1.16 -10.40
N GLU A 490 -12.65 -0.53 -9.26
CA GLU A 490 -11.95 0.75 -9.19
C GLU A 490 -10.43 0.57 -9.00
N ALA A 491 -9.64 1.64 -9.10
CA ALA A 491 -8.21 1.59 -8.82
C ALA A 491 -7.95 1.00 -7.45
N VAL A 492 -7.06 0.01 -7.44
CA VAL A 492 -6.46 -0.59 -6.27
C VAL A 492 -5.34 0.33 -5.79
N VAL A 493 -5.42 0.72 -4.52
CA VAL A 493 -4.42 1.60 -3.89
C VAL A 493 -4.11 1.06 -2.50
N ALA A 494 -3.00 0.33 -2.37
CA ALA A 494 -2.52 -0.23 -1.12
C ALA A 494 -2.33 0.84 -0.04
N ARG A 495 -1.97 2.07 -0.44
CA ARG A 495 -1.88 3.26 0.43
C ARG A 495 -3.20 3.77 1.00
N ASN A 496 -4.31 3.08 0.77
CA ASN A 496 -5.59 3.30 1.44
C ASN A 496 -5.98 2.13 2.38
N SER A 497 -5.02 1.25 2.72
CA SER A 497 -5.23 0.00 3.48
C SER A 497 -6.26 -0.94 2.82
N ALA A 498 -6.26 -0.98 1.49
CA ALA A 498 -7.24 -1.70 0.67
C ALA A 498 -6.91 -3.20 0.49
N ILE A 499 -6.59 -3.93 1.56
CA ILE A 499 -6.29 -5.37 1.49
C ILE A 499 -7.52 -6.11 0.95
N PHE A 500 -7.34 -6.89 -0.11
CA PHE A 500 -8.47 -7.49 -0.83
C PHE A 500 -9.37 -8.40 0.02
N ALA A 501 -8.80 -9.29 0.84
CA ALA A 501 -9.58 -10.24 1.63
C ALA A 501 -10.52 -9.54 2.63
N GLU A 502 -10.10 -8.39 3.17
CA GLU A 502 -10.88 -7.58 4.13
C GLU A 502 -11.53 -6.34 3.48
N GLY A 503 -11.24 -6.09 2.21
CA GLY A 503 -11.63 -4.92 1.44
C GLY A 503 -12.53 -5.30 0.28
N TYR A 504 -11.99 -5.27 -0.95
CA TYR A 504 -12.74 -5.55 -2.18
C TYR A 504 -13.56 -6.84 -2.16
N LEU A 505 -13.06 -7.94 -1.59
CA LEU A 505 -13.82 -9.20 -1.53
C LEU A 505 -15.03 -9.10 -0.60
N LEU A 506 -14.86 -8.41 0.54
CA LEU A 506 -15.95 -8.15 1.48
C LEU A 506 -16.99 -7.22 0.85
N GLY A 507 -16.53 -6.09 0.30
CA GLY A 507 -17.39 -5.08 -0.33
C GLY A 507 -18.15 -5.60 -1.55
N SER A 508 -17.48 -6.33 -2.45
CA SER A 508 -18.10 -6.91 -3.65
C SER A 508 -19.17 -7.94 -3.31
N LYS A 509 -18.91 -8.79 -2.31
CA LYS A 509 -19.89 -9.74 -1.79
C LYS A 509 -21.08 -9.01 -1.17
N TYR A 510 -20.82 -8.03 -0.32
CA TYR A 510 -21.84 -7.24 0.36
C TYR A 510 -22.83 -6.61 -0.63
N ILE A 511 -22.34 -5.84 -1.61
CA ILE A 511 -23.20 -5.12 -2.55
C ILE A 511 -23.97 -6.07 -3.46
N ARG A 512 -23.37 -7.20 -3.85
CA ARG A 512 -24.05 -8.26 -4.61
C ARG A 512 -25.20 -8.86 -3.81
N ASP A 513 -24.97 -9.14 -2.52
CA ASP A 513 -25.96 -9.78 -1.66
C ASP A 513 -27.08 -8.80 -1.23
N LEU A 514 -26.80 -7.49 -1.20
CA LEU A 514 -27.78 -6.41 -0.96
C LEU A 514 -28.86 -6.33 -2.05
N LYS A 515 -28.51 -6.71 -3.30
CA LYS A 515 -29.38 -6.71 -4.48
C LYS A 515 -30.07 -5.36 -4.74
N PRO A 516 -29.31 -4.26 -4.89
CA PRO A 516 -29.89 -2.97 -5.24
C PRO A 516 -30.46 -2.97 -6.67
N ASP A 517 -31.50 -2.17 -6.90
CA ASP A 517 -32.04 -1.90 -8.23
C ASP A 517 -31.17 -0.90 -9.01
N ILE A 518 -30.58 0.05 -8.27
CA ILE A 518 -29.61 1.03 -8.77
C ILE A 518 -28.42 1.10 -7.80
N VAL A 519 -27.20 1.04 -8.34
CA VAL A 519 -26.00 1.50 -7.63
C VAL A 519 -25.62 2.88 -8.16
N MET A 520 -25.37 3.81 -7.24
CA MET A 520 -24.79 5.11 -7.55
C MET A 520 -23.38 5.19 -6.98
N GLY A 521 -22.41 5.21 -7.91
CA GLY A 521 -21.04 5.55 -7.58
C GLY A 521 -20.89 7.07 -7.50
N SER A 522 -19.81 7.49 -6.84
CA SER A 522 -19.30 8.85 -6.91
C SER A 522 -18.99 9.29 -8.35
N HIS A 523 -18.62 10.55 -8.51
CA HIS A 523 -18.39 11.19 -9.81
C HIS A 523 -19.56 10.98 -10.78
N SER A 524 -20.80 11.00 -10.29
CA SER A 524 -22.02 10.96 -11.12
C SER A 524 -22.27 9.66 -11.90
N TYR A 525 -21.75 8.51 -11.45
CA TYR A 525 -22.07 7.20 -12.04
C TYR A 525 -23.43 6.67 -11.56
N VAL A 526 -24.23 6.15 -12.48
CA VAL A 526 -25.53 5.52 -12.21
C VAL A 526 -25.58 4.18 -12.93
N MET A 527 -25.67 3.10 -12.15
CA MET A 527 -25.61 1.72 -12.62
C MET A 527 -26.93 1.01 -12.34
N PRO A 528 -27.93 1.13 -13.24
CA PRO A 528 -29.22 0.46 -13.11
C PRO A 528 -29.15 -1.01 -13.53
N GLU A 529 -30.00 -1.84 -12.93
CA GLU A 529 -30.03 -3.30 -13.13
C GLU A 529 -28.65 -3.97 -12.92
N PRO A 530 -27.96 -3.71 -11.79
CA PRO A 530 -26.53 -3.97 -11.65
C PRO A 530 -26.20 -5.45 -11.39
N ALA A 531 -27.16 -6.35 -11.24
CA ALA A 531 -26.95 -7.70 -10.72
C ALA A 531 -25.81 -8.49 -11.43
N ALA A 532 -25.80 -8.51 -12.77
CA ALA A 532 -24.75 -9.20 -13.52
C ALA A 532 -23.38 -8.50 -13.40
N PHE A 533 -23.38 -7.17 -13.30
CA PHE A 533 -22.18 -6.36 -13.11
C PHE A 533 -21.55 -6.58 -11.73
N LEU A 534 -22.38 -6.63 -10.67
CA LEU A 534 -21.92 -6.92 -9.31
C LEU A 534 -21.37 -8.35 -9.18
N GLN A 535 -21.90 -9.30 -9.94
CA GLN A 535 -21.30 -10.63 -10.02
C GLN A 535 -19.90 -10.58 -10.63
N ARG A 536 -19.71 -9.87 -11.75
CA ARG A 536 -18.38 -9.70 -12.38
C ARG A 536 -17.40 -8.98 -11.46
N TYR A 537 -17.85 -7.97 -10.71
CA TYR A 537 -17.03 -7.30 -9.70
C TYR A 537 -16.57 -8.24 -8.59
N HIS A 538 -17.48 -9.11 -8.13
CA HIS A 538 -17.14 -10.13 -7.15
C HIS A 538 -16.15 -11.17 -7.70
N ASP A 539 -16.38 -11.67 -8.91
CA ASP A 539 -15.49 -12.64 -9.56
C ASP A 539 -14.08 -12.05 -9.74
N TRP A 540 -13.97 -10.79 -10.19
CA TRP A 540 -12.70 -10.07 -10.28
C TRP A 540 -12.01 -9.96 -8.92
N SER A 541 -12.75 -9.65 -7.85
CA SER A 541 -12.15 -9.51 -6.51
C SER A 541 -11.53 -10.82 -6.00
N GLN A 542 -11.99 -11.98 -6.48
CA GLN A 542 -11.38 -13.28 -6.19
C GLN A 542 -10.18 -13.56 -7.09
N GLU A 543 -10.27 -13.21 -8.37
CA GLU A 543 -9.18 -13.37 -9.34
C GLU A 543 -7.93 -12.57 -8.94
N ILE A 544 -8.11 -11.30 -8.59
CA ILE A 544 -6.99 -10.40 -8.27
C ILE A 544 -6.23 -10.85 -7.02
N ILE A 545 -6.90 -11.46 -6.02
CA ILE A 545 -6.26 -12.07 -4.85
C ILE A 545 -5.31 -13.20 -5.28
N ALA A 546 -5.75 -14.05 -6.21
CA ALA A 546 -4.92 -15.15 -6.70
C ALA A 546 -3.65 -14.64 -7.40
N PHE A 547 -3.73 -13.52 -8.13
CA PHE A 547 -2.54 -12.88 -8.70
C PHE A 547 -1.56 -12.38 -7.65
N TYR A 548 -2.03 -11.73 -6.59
CA TYR A 548 -1.14 -11.28 -5.50
C TYR A 548 -0.48 -12.46 -4.79
N GLN A 549 -1.24 -13.53 -4.50
CA GLN A 549 -0.70 -14.75 -3.88
C GLN A 549 0.36 -15.44 -4.77
N ASP A 550 0.21 -15.38 -6.09
CA ASP A 550 1.22 -15.93 -7.02
C ASP A 550 2.45 -15.02 -7.19
N LEU A 551 2.27 -13.70 -7.10
CA LEU A 551 3.33 -12.70 -7.28
C LEU A 551 4.13 -12.40 -6.01
N ILE A 552 3.57 -12.57 -4.82
CA ILE A 552 4.24 -12.27 -3.54
C ILE A 552 4.88 -13.56 -2.98
N PRO A 553 6.14 -13.52 -2.46
CA PRO A 553 6.83 -14.71 -1.96
C PRO A 553 6.14 -15.36 -0.77
N ASP A 554 5.71 -14.55 0.18
CA ASP A 554 5.06 -15.00 1.42
C ASP A 554 3.65 -15.56 1.16
N ALA A 555 3.28 -16.57 1.95
CA ALA A 555 1.94 -17.16 1.90
C ALA A 555 0.86 -16.16 2.37
N ASP A 556 1.17 -15.38 3.40
CA ASP A 556 0.38 -14.24 3.88
C ASP A 556 0.78 -13.01 3.05
N TYR A 557 0.25 -12.93 1.82
CA TYR A 557 0.62 -11.91 0.82
C TYR A 557 0.43 -10.48 1.31
N GLU A 558 -0.40 -10.28 2.34
CA GLU A 558 -0.73 -9.00 2.95
C GLU A 558 0.53 -8.28 3.46
N TYR A 559 1.56 -8.99 3.91
CA TYR A 559 2.84 -8.38 4.32
C TYR A 559 3.58 -7.70 3.15
N GLY A 560 3.41 -8.22 1.94
CA GLY A 560 3.94 -7.63 0.70
C GLY A 560 3.00 -6.61 0.06
N PHE A 561 1.74 -6.54 0.50
CA PHE A 561 0.72 -5.64 -0.04
C PHE A 561 0.48 -4.39 0.84
N ASP A 562 0.29 -4.55 2.15
CA ASP A 562 -0.09 -3.47 3.08
C ASP A 562 1.15 -2.68 3.54
N PRO A 563 1.28 -1.38 3.24
CA PRO A 563 2.40 -0.58 3.73
C PRO A 563 2.20 -0.06 5.18
N TYR A 564 1.20 -0.57 5.93
CA TYR A 564 0.84 -0.08 7.26
C TYR A 564 0.71 -1.16 8.35
N TRP A 565 1.21 -2.39 8.10
CA TRP A 565 1.11 -3.48 9.07
C TRP A 565 1.97 -3.27 10.33
N VAL A 566 2.95 -2.36 10.30
CA VAL A 566 3.36 -1.57 11.48
C VAL A 566 3.16 -0.10 11.20
N SER A 567 2.40 0.59 12.04
CA SER A 567 2.01 1.99 11.81
C SER A 567 1.92 2.79 13.10
N ALA A 568 2.14 4.10 12.99
CA ALA A 568 2.00 5.06 14.08
C ALA A 568 0.69 5.85 13.99
N TYR A 569 0.09 6.14 15.14
CA TYR A 569 -0.98 7.11 15.25
C TYR A 569 -0.72 8.07 16.43
N PRO A 570 -0.59 9.39 16.21
CA PRO A 570 -0.58 10.04 14.89
C PRO A 570 0.72 9.75 14.12
N TYR A 571 0.63 9.69 12.78
CA TYR A 571 1.80 9.56 11.89
C TYR A 571 2.66 10.83 11.85
N ARG A 572 2.07 12.02 12.01
CA ARG A 572 2.79 13.31 12.15
C ARG A 572 2.65 13.81 13.58
N VAL A 573 3.75 13.78 14.33
CA VAL A 573 3.81 14.10 15.76
C VAL A 573 4.46 15.46 15.97
N ASP A 574 3.70 16.42 16.50
CA ASP A 574 4.13 17.81 16.65
C ASP A 574 4.62 18.07 18.10
N LEU A 575 5.94 18.16 18.26
CA LEU A 575 6.61 18.40 19.54
C LEU A 575 7.11 19.85 19.67
N ARG A 576 6.69 20.76 18.76
CA ARG A 576 7.11 22.17 18.83
C ARG A 576 6.68 22.82 20.14
N GLU A 577 5.40 22.64 20.49
CA GLU A 577 4.77 23.24 21.67
C GLU A 577 4.65 22.29 22.88
N ALA A 578 4.92 20.99 22.69
CA ALA A 578 4.82 19.98 23.74
C ALA A 578 6.17 19.27 23.96
N ASP A 579 6.59 19.14 25.22
CA ASP A 579 7.83 18.44 25.59
C ASP A 579 7.68 16.92 25.45
N GLU A 580 6.44 16.44 25.53
CA GLU A 580 6.11 15.03 25.51
C GLU A 580 4.80 14.78 24.74
N GLN A 581 4.72 13.67 24.01
CA GLN A 581 3.50 13.22 23.35
C GLN A 581 3.44 11.69 23.29
N THR A 582 2.24 11.13 23.43
CA THR A 582 2.04 9.68 23.23
C THR A 582 1.69 9.38 21.78
N VAL A 583 2.36 8.39 21.21
CA VAL A 583 2.08 7.80 19.90
C VAL A 583 1.66 6.35 20.12
N GLN A 584 0.63 5.91 19.41
CA GLN A 584 0.21 4.50 19.39
C GLN A 584 0.90 3.80 18.23
N ILE A 585 1.71 2.78 18.52
CA ILE A 585 2.27 1.90 17.51
C ILE A 585 1.37 0.68 17.36
N SER A 586 0.86 0.44 16.17
CA SER A 586 0.07 -0.75 15.85
C SER A 586 0.96 -1.80 15.18
N VAL A 587 0.80 -3.06 15.55
CA VAL A 587 1.43 -4.21 14.90
C VAL A 587 0.33 -5.19 14.50
N ARG A 588 0.27 -5.55 13.22
CA ARG A 588 -0.73 -6.44 12.64
C ARG A 588 -0.14 -7.83 12.37
N ASN A 589 -0.90 -8.84 12.74
CA ASN A 589 -0.62 -10.23 12.43
C ASN A 589 -1.67 -10.74 11.44
N PHE A 590 -1.24 -11.06 10.22
CA PHE A 590 -2.09 -11.67 9.19
C PHE A 590 -2.10 -13.19 9.27
N ARG A 591 -1.13 -13.77 9.98
CA ARG A 591 -0.96 -15.22 10.06
C ARG A 591 -2.10 -15.83 10.86
N SER A 592 -2.47 -17.05 10.48
CA SER A 592 -3.39 -17.91 11.24
C SER A 592 -2.81 -18.45 12.56
N THR A 593 -1.57 -18.07 12.89
CA THR A 593 -0.88 -18.43 14.14
C THR A 593 -0.36 -17.18 14.83
N ALA A 594 -0.09 -17.27 16.12
CA ALA A 594 0.50 -16.16 16.85
C ALA A 594 1.91 -15.86 16.34
N GLN A 595 2.27 -14.57 16.33
CA GLN A 595 3.52 -14.07 15.77
C GLN A 595 4.31 -13.31 16.84
N ARG A 596 5.57 -13.71 17.07
CA ARG A 596 6.48 -12.90 17.89
C ARG A 596 6.94 -11.69 17.08
N HIS A 597 6.98 -10.54 17.74
CA HIS A 597 7.49 -9.31 17.15
C HIS A 597 8.55 -8.68 18.05
N ARG A 598 9.48 -7.99 17.40
CA ARG A 598 10.38 -7.02 18.00
C ARG A 598 10.43 -5.80 17.09
N ILE A 599 9.95 -4.67 17.59
CA ILE A 599 9.94 -3.39 16.88
C ILE A 599 10.82 -2.41 17.66
N ALA A 600 12.01 -2.13 17.16
CA ALA A 600 12.89 -1.13 17.76
C ALA A 600 12.72 0.22 17.05
N LEU A 601 12.35 1.25 17.82
CA LEU A 601 12.24 2.61 17.29
C LEU A 601 13.64 3.20 17.13
N ARG A 602 13.98 3.63 15.91
CA ARG A 602 15.22 4.36 15.62
C ARG A 602 14.91 5.86 15.59
N LEU A 603 15.41 6.55 16.60
CA LEU A 603 15.04 7.92 16.91
C LEU A 603 16.08 8.91 16.34
N PRO A 604 15.66 10.11 15.91
CA PRO A 604 16.58 11.18 15.56
C PRO A 604 17.21 11.80 16.82
N LEU A 605 18.28 12.58 16.63
CA LEU A 605 18.95 13.28 17.72
C LEU A 605 17.97 14.17 18.50
N GLY A 606 18.07 14.16 19.83
CA GLY A 606 17.21 14.95 20.71
C GLY A 606 15.80 14.38 20.92
N ILE A 607 15.45 13.23 20.34
CA ILE A 607 14.17 12.55 20.59
C ILE A 607 14.42 11.25 21.37
N THR A 608 13.59 10.99 22.37
CA THR A 608 13.59 9.77 23.18
C THR A 608 12.22 9.10 23.17
N ALA A 609 12.17 7.79 23.43
CA ALA A 609 10.93 7.01 23.44
C ALA A 609 10.90 6.02 24.61
N GLU A 610 9.76 5.94 25.29
CA GLU A 610 9.50 4.97 26.37
C GLU A 610 8.19 4.20 26.09
N PRO A 611 8.26 2.87 25.86
CA PRO A 611 9.47 2.08 25.61
C PRO A 611 10.09 2.38 24.23
N THR A 612 11.40 2.16 24.08
CA THR A 612 12.10 2.28 22.78
C THR A 612 11.99 1.01 21.93
N VAL A 613 11.67 -0.13 22.55
CA VAL A 613 11.54 -1.44 21.89
C VAL A 613 10.21 -2.06 22.32
N LEU A 614 9.43 -2.50 21.33
CA LEU A 614 8.18 -3.21 21.52
C LEU A 614 8.43 -4.69 21.20
N GLU A 615 8.42 -5.52 22.23
CA GLU A 615 8.62 -6.96 22.12
C GLU A 615 7.44 -7.70 22.72
N GLY A 616 6.98 -8.74 22.03
CA GLY A 616 5.88 -9.57 22.51
C GLY A 616 5.34 -10.49 21.42
N GLU A 617 4.10 -10.91 21.62
CA GLU A 617 3.38 -11.79 20.71
C GLU A 617 2.05 -11.13 20.33
N VAL A 618 1.70 -11.19 19.04
CA VAL A 618 0.39 -10.78 18.54
C VAL A 618 -0.38 -12.05 18.17
N ALA A 619 -1.61 -12.19 18.64
CA ALA A 619 -2.46 -13.35 18.34
C ALA A 619 -2.71 -13.47 16.82
N ALA A 620 -3.09 -14.66 16.37
CA ALA A 620 -3.47 -14.90 14.97
C ALA A 620 -4.53 -13.89 14.49
N GLU A 621 -4.41 -13.46 13.24
CA GLU A 621 -5.41 -12.61 12.54
C GLU A 621 -5.87 -11.41 13.37
N SER A 622 -4.93 -10.73 14.05
CA SER A 622 -5.24 -9.69 15.03
C SER A 622 -4.28 -8.51 14.96
N ARG A 623 -4.60 -7.46 15.74
CA ARG A 623 -3.79 -6.25 15.85
C ARG A 623 -3.52 -5.93 17.31
N ALA A 624 -2.25 -5.73 17.66
CA ALA A 624 -1.84 -5.17 18.95
C ALA A 624 -1.55 -3.68 18.81
N ARG A 625 -1.75 -2.93 19.90
CA ARG A 625 -1.46 -1.49 19.98
C ARG A 625 -0.62 -1.20 21.22
N PHE A 626 0.43 -0.43 21.04
CA PHE A 626 1.40 -0.12 22.08
C PHE A 626 1.51 1.40 22.25
N PRO A 627 1.21 1.95 23.45
CA PRO A 627 1.53 3.34 23.74
C PRO A 627 3.04 3.52 23.85
N VAL A 628 3.56 4.50 23.12
CA VAL A 628 4.95 4.95 23.22
C VAL A 628 4.93 6.42 23.58
N LYS A 629 5.56 6.76 24.71
CA LYS A 629 5.77 8.14 25.11
C LYS A 629 7.02 8.68 24.42
N LEU A 630 6.88 9.72 23.62
CA LEU A 630 8.00 10.47 23.04
C LEU A 630 8.29 11.70 23.88
N SER A 631 9.57 12.03 24.03
CA SER A 631 10.03 13.25 24.69
C SER A 631 11.13 13.93 23.86
N ILE A 632 11.19 15.27 23.89
CA ILE A 632 12.14 16.08 23.11
C ILE A 632 13.11 16.88 24.00
N ASP A 633 14.41 16.79 23.67
CA ASP A 633 15.44 17.75 24.06
C ASP A 633 15.66 18.76 22.92
N ARG A 634 15.02 19.94 23.03
CA ARG A 634 15.11 20.99 22.00
C ARG A 634 16.51 21.58 21.82
N SER A 635 17.41 21.39 22.79
CA SER A 635 18.79 21.86 22.65
C SER A 635 19.59 21.01 21.65
N GLN A 636 19.16 19.76 21.42
CA GLN A 636 19.81 18.82 20.50
C GLN A 636 18.99 18.54 19.25
N ALA A 637 17.66 18.66 19.34
CA ALA A 637 16.76 18.35 18.24
C ALA A 637 17.04 19.26 17.02
N PRO A 638 17.26 18.68 15.82
CA PRO A 638 17.43 19.45 14.60
C PRO A 638 16.14 20.19 14.21
N ALA A 639 16.30 21.24 13.40
CA ALA A 639 15.19 21.94 12.75
C ALA A 639 14.56 21.08 11.63
N GLY A 640 13.29 21.34 11.34
CA GLY A 640 12.54 20.69 10.27
C GLY A 640 12.10 19.26 10.58
N VAL A 641 11.48 18.63 9.59
CA VAL A 641 10.90 17.28 9.69
C VAL A 641 12.00 16.24 9.89
N GLN A 642 11.79 15.35 10.86
CA GLN A 642 12.62 14.17 11.09
C GLN A 642 11.77 12.89 10.98
N MET A 643 12.44 11.76 10.75
CA MET A 643 11.82 10.44 10.71
C MET A 643 12.18 9.63 11.95
N VAL A 644 11.18 8.97 12.53
CA VAL A 644 11.38 7.83 13.44
C VAL A 644 11.01 6.58 12.68
N THR A 645 11.92 5.61 12.60
CA THR A 645 11.75 4.42 11.78
C THR A 645 11.61 3.18 12.66
N PHE A 646 10.94 2.15 12.13
CA PHE A 646 10.69 0.90 12.83
C PHE A 646 11.63 -0.19 12.32
N ASP A 647 12.64 -0.55 13.10
CA ASP A 647 13.50 -1.71 12.84
C ASP A 647 12.77 -2.98 13.30
N ILE A 648 12.23 -3.73 12.33
CA ILE A 648 11.25 -4.78 12.54
C ILE A 648 11.90 -6.17 12.48
N THR A 649 11.52 -7.04 13.41
CA THR A 649 11.80 -8.47 13.35
C THR A 649 10.54 -9.26 13.72
N LEU A 650 10.16 -10.23 12.88
CA LEU A 650 9.02 -11.11 13.10
C LEU A 650 9.50 -12.57 13.15
N ASP A 651 9.22 -13.30 14.23
CA ASP A 651 9.67 -14.69 14.42
C ASP A 651 11.14 -14.95 14.03
N ASP A 652 12.03 -14.10 14.53
CA ASP A 652 13.48 -14.10 14.27
C ASP A 652 13.89 -13.75 12.82
N GLN A 653 12.95 -13.39 11.95
CA GLN A 653 13.23 -12.85 10.62
C GLN A 653 13.33 -11.32 10.66
N PRO A 654 14.51 -10.73 10.39
CA PRO A 654 14.69 -9.29 10.38
C PRO A 654 14.17 -8.69 9.05
N TYR A 655 13.23 -7.76 9.13
CA TYR A 655 12.74 -6.98 7.99
C TYR A 655 13.44 -5.62 7.88
N GLY A 656 14.10 -5.18 8.95
CA GLY A 656 14.79 -3.90 8.98
C GLY A 656 13.85 -2.71 9.12
N GLU A 657 14.36 -1.52 8.80
CA GLU A 657 13.66 -0.25 8.98
C GLU A 657 12.60 0.03 7.90
N LEU A 658 11.57 -0.81 7.80
CA LEU A 658 10.63 -0.83 6.68
C LEU A 658 9.64 0.36 6.67
N PHE A 659 9.15 0.76 7.83
CA PHE A 659 8.13 1.81 7.99
C PHE A 659 8.60 2.92 8.93
N ASP A 660 7.87 4.03 8.95
CA ASP A 660 8.23 5.21 9.72
C ASP A 660 7.02 6.04 10.18
N PHE A 661 7.32 7.07 10.97
CA PHE A 661 6.45 8.21 11.23
C PHE A 661 7.29 9.47 11.40
N LEU A 662 6.63 10.63 11.32
CA LEU A 662 7.30 11.92 11.29
C LEU A 662 7.19 12.63 12.62
N VAL A 663 8.28 13.28 13.01
CA VAL A 663 8.33 14.16 14.17
C VAL A 663 8.80 15.55 13.74
N LEU A 664 8.18 16.58 14.30
CA LEU A 664 8.60 17.97 14.12
C LEU A 664 8.83 18.59 15.50
N GLY A 665 10.09 18.85 15.83
CA GLY A 665 10.48 19.40 17.14
C GLY A 665 10.75 20.91 17.11
N ARG A 666 11.24 21.42 15.98
CA ARG A 666 11.60 22.81 15.73
C ARG A 666 11.31 23.13 14.26
N GLU A 667 10.92 24.37 13.97
CA GLU A 667 10.78 24.86 12.58
C GLU A 667 12.11 24.88 11.83
#